data_AF-A0A8H6EEI0-F1
#
_entry.id   AF-A0A8H6EEI0-F1
#
_cell.length_a   1.000
_cell.length_b   1.000
_cell.length_c   1.000
_cell.angle_alpha   90.00
_cell.angle_beta   90.00
_cell.angle_gamma   90.00
#
_symmetry.space_group_name_H-M   'P 1'
#
loop_
_entity.id
_entity.type
_entity.pdbx_description
1 polymer ?
#
loop_
_entity_poly.entity_id
_entity_poly.type
_entity_poly.pdbx_seq_one_letter_code
_entity_poly.pdbx_strand_id
1 'polypeptide(L)'
;MPHHYEQVRSSTTAIRRWREDEEVPSRGKLYLLCLTICIGGLQVVWATVMAQGSSYLISLDLRPSIVSLVWLAGPICGSLLQPYIAYKSDYCTHKWGRRRPFMIYGTIATIACINALSWTSEAVRSICNLLGVSDHGFGAKFVIQVLAVVGVWLLNVAIQPVQASIRALIVDACPGSQAAKANSFASIAVIIGSAIGYGCAFIEMPKGPTWLTNPQFKGLCFIASISLGVTVTITSVMIEEKAVNIDNDGSEKSGLRKIWVEIYRAIRTLPPTIKMIMAVQFCAWLAWFPFLFNIVLFLSRLYEVQTLSEKMGPPSTKFYNGLRQQSIRHATLAMLVFSMVALVTNLCLPYLVVDADSSSTSELEWQKEERPTGAKSGIFVVLRKKLVNRLTLPRVWMISHIIMAFALFGVTFGGDGFMTSVLFVSLLGFSWTLTQWAPFAMIAAEIASSSIPDLKSLETDTEDQSDSPESVADLRPRAGITMAIHNIAIATPQMLSAIVGALIYWAIIWLPSLYESSLCRNFQSTTTPQTSEISIPTWILLACMLWRGDSRPTCPDSECPIFRSSLQSMARFEDVVLKLRRWAFPSEENNGSDEKLLASTTSSSVASIDEDDSSSSEKETRSQTHHRIFFISSILAIIILGAVTLTTLLVDSHSGVVPNTPPPPSQGGSQVVAHCGISAQEAMERGCLWDIMSFGWIHPLCFDKEESDRWAAKYGPFDWYVDDGQAVDEKEQPVNGTLTQPLGLDEIPFAPSVWTTQGYHIMHCLYLLKMVHVAALNSDPVSNEAVNLGHTDHCVGLIGNTDLIEYDAITTPVRLLFVQCVTLQ
;
A
#
# COMPACT_ATOMS: atom_id res chain seq x y z
N MET A 1 -36.90 -42.53 -39.86
CA MET A 1 -35.70 -41.72 -40.12
C MET A 1 -35.12 -41.27 -38.78
N PRO A 2 -34.05 -41.91 -38.28
CA PRO A 2 -33.34 -41.46 -37.09
C PRO A 2 -32.06 -40.73 -37.49
N HIS A 3 -31.96 -39.42 -37.21
CA HIS A 3 -30.70 -38.66 -37.43
C HIS A 3 -30.33 -37.68 -36.30
N HIS A 4 -30.96 -37.76 -35.11
CA HIS A 4 -30.70 -36.78 -34.04
C HIS A 4 -29.89 -37.28 -32.84
N TYR A 5 -29.40 -38.53 -32.84
CA TYR A 5 -28.66 -39.09 -31.69
C TYR A 5 -27.14 -39.24 -31.89
N GLU A 6 -26.60 -38.99 -33.09
CA GLU A 6 -25.15 -39.14 -33.35
C GLU A 6 -24.34 -37.87 -33.06
N GLN A 7 -24.95 -36.68 -33.01
CA GLN A 7 -24.22 -35.41 -32.93
C GLN A 7 -23.73 -35.05 -31.52
N VAL A 8 -24.34 -35.62 -30.47
CA VAL A 8 -23.84 -35.52 -29.08
C VAL A 8 -22.68 -36.50 -28.85
N ARG A 9 -22.60 -37.57 -29.64
CA ARG A 9 -21.54 -38.58 -29.51
C ARG A 9 -20.21 -38.06 -30.07
N SER A 10 -20.20 -37.25 -31.14
CA SER A 10 -18.96 -36.78 -31.77
C SER A 10 -18.15 -35.79 -30.91
N SER A 11 -18.80 -34.85 -30.24
CA SER A 11 -18.18 -33.91 -29.30
C SER A 11 -17.63 -34.63 -28.06
N THR A 12 -18.35 -35.64 -27.59
CA THR A 12 -17.87 -36.54 -26.52
C THR A 12 -16.70 -37.42 -26.97
N THR A 13 -16.59 -37.75 -28.27
CA THR A 13 -15.49 -38.55 -28.83
C THR A 13 -14.22 -37.71 -29.04
N ALA A 14 -14.35 -36.45 -29.44
CA ALA A 14 -13.25 -35.49 -29.49
C ALA A 14 -12.72 -35.16 -28.08
N ILE A 15 -13.61 -35.05 -27.09
CA ILE A 15 -13.27 -34.89 -25.66
C ILE A 15 -12.68 -36.20 -25.07
N ARG A 16 -13.17 -37.38 -25.47
CA ARG A 16 -12.56 -38.67 -25.12
C ARG A 16 -11.15 -38.82 -25.67
N ARG A 17 -10.86 -38.27 -26.85
CA ARG A 17 -9.51 -38.31 -27.43
C ARG A 17 -8.48 -37.53 -26.59
N TRP A 18 -8.90 -36.47 -25.90
CA TRP A 18 -8.07 -35.79 -24.88
C TRP A 18 -7.86 -36.63 -23.61
N ARG A 19 -8.70 -37.64 -23.37
CA ARG A 19 -8.68 -38.50 -22.18
C ARG A 19 -7.83 -39.75 -22.36
N GLU A 20 -7.55 -40.14 -23.60
CA GLU A 20 -6.69 -41.29 -23.95
C GLU A 20 -5.23 -40.90 -24.22
N ASP A 21 -4.92 -39.61 -24.31
CA ASP A 21 -3.54 -39.13 -24.43
C ASP A 21 -2.87 -39.06 -23.05
N GLU A 22 -2.14 -40.14 -22.72
CA GLU A 22 -0.96 -40.23 -21.83
C GLU A 22 -1.10 -39.65 -20.41
N GLU A 23 -0.63 -40.40 -19.40
CA GLU A 23 -0.22 -39.80 -18.12
C GLU A 23 0.72 -38.62 -18.42
N VAL A 24 0.19 -37.38 -18.40
CA VAL A 24 0.97 -36.21 -18.79
C VAL A 24 2.21 -36.18 -17.90
N PRO A 25 3.42 -36.37 -18.47
CA PRO A 25 4.60 -36.62 -17.66
C PRO A 25 4.86 -35.44 -16.74
N SER A 26 5.27 -35.76 -15.51
CA SER A 26 5.56 -34.77 -14.48
C SER A 26 6.53 -33.70 -15.03
N ARG A 27 6.19 -32.42 -14.88
CA ARG A 27 7.02 -31.34 -15.41
C ARG A 27 8.18 -31.06 -14.46
N GLY A 28 9.37 -30.81 -15.03
CA GLY A 28 10.56 -30.45 -14.26
C GLY A 28 10.46 -29.06 -13.64
N LYS A 29 11.27 -28.80 -12.59
CA LYS A 29 11.29 -27.50 -11.88
C LYS A 29 11.64 -26.32 -12.80
N LEU A 30 12.55 -26.53 -13.76
CA LEU A 30 12.93 -25.50 -14.74
C LEU A 30 11.75 -25.10 -15.64
N TYR A 31 10.94 -26.07 -16.07
CA TYR A 31 9.73 -25.79 -16.84
C TYR A 31 8.74 -24.95 -16.03
N LEU A 32 8.51 -25.30 -14.75
CA LEU A 32 7.64 -24.53 -13.87
C LEU A 32 8.14 -23.10 -13.66
N LEU A 33 9.47 -22.92 -13.51
CA LEU A 33 10.07 -21.59 -13.41
C LEU A 33 9.86 -20.77 -14.69
N CYS A 34 10.14 -21.34 -15.87
CA CYS A 34 9.95 -20.66 -17.15
C CYS A 34 8.46 -20.36 -17.44
N LEU A 35 7.56 -21.23 -16.97
CA LEU A 35 6.12 -21.03 -17.08
C LEU A 35 5.65 -19.84 -16.24
N THR A 36 6.19 -19.70 -15.02
CA THR A 36 5.69 -18.69 -14.08
C THR A 36 6.45 -17.37 -14.12
N ILE A 37 7.67 -17.31 -14.68
CA ILE A 37 8.50 -16.09 -14.64
C ILE A 37 7.82 -14.83 -15.21
N CYS A 38 6.95 -15.00 -16.21
CA CYS A 38 6.16 -13.91 -16.80
C CYS A 38 5.26 -13.18 -15.78
N ILE A 39 4.72 -13.89 -14.77
CA ILE A 39 3.92 -13.24 -13.73
C ILE A 39 4.78 -12.33 -12.83
N GLY A 40 6.06 -12.67 -12.67
CA GLY A 40 7.01 -11.85 -11.94
C GLY A 40 7.30 -10.53 -12.65
N GLY A 41 7.49 -10.57 -13.98
CA GLY A 41 7.66 -9.34 -14.76
C GLY A 41 6.41 -8.45 -14.76
N LEU A 42 5.21 -9.06 -14.83
CA LEU A 42 3.96 -8.33 -14.62
C LEU A 42 3.86 -7.73 -13.21
N GLN A 43 4.40 -8.41 -12.21
CA GLN A 43 4.40 -7.88 -10.86
C GLN A 43 5.36 -6.69 -10.69
N VAL A 44 6.45 -6.58 -11.46
CA VAL A 44 7.30 -5.37 -11.47
C VAL A 44 6.51 -4.15 -11.99
N VAL A 45 5.62 -4.34 -12.98
CA VAL A 45 4.68 -3.31 -13.45
C VAL A 45 3.75 -2.89 -12.32
N TRP A 46 3.10 -3.84 -11.65
CA TRP A 46 2.22 -3.53 -10.52
C TRP A 46 2.96 -2.86 -9.36
N ALA A 47 4.17 -3.32 -9.01
CA ALA A 47 4.98 -2.71 -7.97
C ALA A 47 5.36 -1.26 -8.30
N THR A 48 5.66 -0.96 -9.56
CA THR A 48 5.91 0.42 -10.02
C THR A 48 4.68 1.31 -9.84
N VAL A 49 3.51 0.81 -10.22
CA VAL A 49 2.21 1.50 -10.09
C VAL A 49 1.87 1.73 -8.61
N MET A 50 2.02 0.72 -7.76
CA MET A 50 1.72 0.82 -6.32
C MET A 50 2.73 1.69 -5.56
N ALA A 51 4.01 1.67 -5.95
CA ALA A 51 5.06 2.46 -5.31
C ALA A 51 4.96 3.96 -5.63
N GLN A 52 4.69 4.32 -6.88
CA GLN A 52 4.82 5.70 -7.34
C GLN A 52 3.66 6.25 -8.17
N GLY A 53 2.70 5.42 -8.57
CA GLY A 53 1.57 5.88 -9.39
C GLY A 53 0.81 7.03 -8.75
N SER A 54 0.43 6.89 -7.47
CA SER A 54 -0.30 7.95 -6.76
C SER A 54 0.57 9.20 -6.57
N SER A 55 1.85 9.05 -6.21
CA SER A 55 2.79 10.18 -6.07
C SER A 55 3.00 10.94 -7.38
N TYR A 56 3.07 10.23 -8.50
CA TYR A 56 3.16 10.81 -9.84
C TYR A 56 1.89 11.60 -10.19
N LEU A 57 0.70 11.05 -9.96
CA LEU A 57 -0.54 11.78 -10.24
C LEU A 57 -0.65 13.05 -9.37
N ILE A 58 -0.29 12.97 -8.09
CA ILE A 58 -0.29 14.15 -7.21
C ILE A 58 0.77 15.17 -7.66
N SER A 59 1.91 14.75 -8.22
CA SER A 59 2.91 15.70 -8.76
C SER A 59 2.47 16.40 -10.04
N LEU A 60 1.36 15.96 -10.66
CA LEU A 60 0.66 16.66 -11.74
C LEU A 60 -0.47 17.58 -11.23
N ASP A 61 -0.48 17.94 -9.94
CA ASP A 61 -1.52 18.72 -9.27
C ASP A 61 -2.91 18.05 -9.24
N LEU A 62 -3.00 16.72 -9.33
CA LEU A 62 -4.26 16.02 -9.08
C LEU A 62 -4.55 15.95 -7.57
N ARG A 63 -5.76 16.35 -7.18
CA ARG A 63 -6.25 16.23 -5.81
C ARG A 63 -6.29 14.75 -5.38
N PRO A 64 -5.92 14.40 -4.12
CA PRO A 64 -5.92 13.01 -3.64
C PRO A 64 -7.27 12.28 -3.82
N SER A 65 -8.40 12.98 -3.67
CA SER A 65 -9.73 12.42 -3.89
C SER A 65 -9.95 11.96 -5.34
N ILE A 66 -9.44 12.71 -6.32
CA ILE A 66 -9.47 12.33 -7.73
C ILE A 66 -8.54 11.14 -7.96
N VAL A 67 -7.35 11.13 -7.36
CA VAL A 67 -6.41 10.01 -7.47
C VAL A 67 -7.03 8.70 -6.99
N SER A 68 -7.74 8.70 -5.85
CA SER A 68 -8.47 7.53 -5.37
C SER A 68 -9.54 7.05 -6.37
N LEU A 69 -10.25 7.98 -7.03
CA LEU A 69 -11.25 7.64 -8.07
C LEU A 69 -10.60 7.12 -9.35
N VAL A 70 -9.44 7.65 -9.75
CA VAL A 70 -8.69 7.18 -10.93
C VAL A 70 -8.29 5.72 -10.75
N TRP A 71 -7.92 5.30 -9.54
CA TRP A 71 -7.58 3.91 -9.25
C TRP A 71 -8.76 2.94 -9.30
N LEU A 72 -10.01 3.43 -9.40
CA LEU A 72 -11.18 2.60 -9.70
C LEU A 72 -11.08 1.93 -11.09
N ALA A 73 -10.22 2.46 -11.98
CA ALA A 73 -9.94 1.87 -13.28
C ALA A 73 -9.54 0.39 -13.19
N GLY A 74 -8.65 0.04 -12.25
CA GLY A 74 -8.17 -1.34 -12.07
C GLY A 74 -9.31 -2.32 -11.74
N PRO A 75 -10.06 -2.10 -10.66
CA PRO A 75 -11.24 -2.90 -10.31
C PRO A 75 -12.31 -3.00 -11.40
N ILE A 76 -12.60 -1.90 -12.12
CA ILE A 76 -13.58 -1.90 -13.21
C ILE A 76 -13.08 -2.76 -14.38
N CYS A 77 -11.83 -2.58 -14.81
CA CYS A 77 -11.23 -3.38 -15.87
C CYS A 77 -11.12 -4.86 -15.44
N GLY A 78 -10.82 -5.11 -14.17
CA GLY A 78 -10.80 -6.42 -13.54
C GLY A 78 -12.12 -7.16 -13.60
N SER A 79 -13.19 -6.50 -13.21
CA SER A 79 -14.53 -7.10 -13.14
C SER A 79 -15.19 -7.24 -14.52
N LEU A 80 -14.95 -6.30 -15.45
CA LEU A 80 -15.65 -6.27 -16.74
C LEU A 80 -14.84 -6.82 -17.91
N LEU A 81 -13.59 -6.37 -18.06
CA LEU A 81 -12.78 -6.71 -19.23
C LEU A 81 -12.09 -8.06 -19.07
N GLN A 82 -11.61 -8.41 -17.87
CA GLN A 82 -10.92 -9.68 -17.65
C GLN A 82 -11.78 -10.90 -18.04
N PRO A 83 -13.08 -10.98 -17.65
CA PRO A 83 -13.93 -12.10 -18.06
C PRO A 83 -14.18 -12.19 -19.55
N TYR A 84 -14.33 -11.03 -20.22
CA TYR A 84 -14.45 -10.98 -21.67
C TYR A 84 -13.19 -11.56 -22.36
N ILE A 85 -12.00 -11.13 -21.93
CA ILE A 85 -10.74 -11.62 -22.50
C ILE A 85 -10.54 -13.10 -22.18
N ALA A 86 -10.85 -13.54 -20.96
CA ALA A 86 -10.74 -14.93 -20.57
C ALA A 86 -11.62 -15.84 -21.44
N TYR A 87 -12.90 -15.47 -21.61
CA TYR A 87 -13.81 -16.16 -22.53
C TYR A 87 -13.25 -16.18 -23.95
N LYS A 88 -12.84 -15.02 -24.52
CA LYS A 88 -12.29 -14.98 -25.88
C LYS A 88 -11.02 -15.81 -26.04
N SER A 89 -10.18 -15.90 -25.01
CA SER A 89 -8.97 -16.73 -25.02
C SER A 89 -9.26 -18.22 -24.88
N ASP A 90 -10.34 -18.64 -24.20
CA ASP A 90 -10.77 -20.04 -24.13
C ASP A 90 -11.16 -20.58 -25.51
N TYR A 91 -11.79 -19.75 -26.35
CA TYR A 91 -12.25 -20.11 -27.70
C TYR A 91 -11.28 -19.71 -28.84
N CYS A 92 -10.04 -19.36 -28.49
CA CYS A 92 -9.05 -18.92 -29.48
C CYS A 92 -8.37 -20.13 -30.15
N THR A 93 -8.41 -20.19 -31.48
CA THR A 93 -7.83 -21.28 -32.30
C THR A 93 -6.55 -20.84 -33.02
N HIS A 94 -5.87 -19.80 -32.53
CA HIS A 94 -4.68 -19.26 -33.17
C HIS A 94 -3.52 -20.27 -33.22
N LYS A 95 -2.70 -20.22 -34.27
CA LYS A 95 -1.57 -21.14 -34.50
C LYS A 95 -0.50 -21.12 -33.40
N TRP A 96 -0.44 -20.04 -32.61
CA TRP A 96 0.51 -19.87 -31.51
C TRP A 96 0.00 -20.44 -30.18
N GLY A 97 -1.21 -20.99 -30.15
CA GLY A 97 -1.91 -21.37 -28.93
C GLY A 97 -3.10 -20.47 -28.63
N ARG A 98 -3.86 -20.82 -27.59
CA ARG A 98 -5.10 -20.13 -27.21
C ARG A 98 -4.84 -18.89 -26.35
N ARG A 99 -3.84 -18.93 -25.44
CA ARG A 99 -3.53 -17.84 -24.49
C ARG A 99 -2.44 -16.93 -25.01
N ARG A 100 -1.41 -17.50 -25.64
CA ARG A 100 -0.20 -16.79 -26.09
C ARG A 100 -0.46 -15.51 -26.89
N PRO A 101 -1.39 -15.43 -27.86
CA PRO A 101 -1.66 -14.19 -28.59
C PRO A 101 -2.11 -13.05 -27.66
N PHE A 102 -3.04 -13.31 -26.75
CA PHE A 102 -3.54 -12.32 -25.80
C PHE A 102 -2.46 -11.85 -24.83
N MET A 103 -1.58 -12.77 -24.41
CA MET A 103 -0.43 -12.44 -23.58
C MET A 103 0.55 -11.51 -24.29
N ILE A 104 0.93 -11.80 -25.54
CA ILE A 104 1.90 -11.00 -26.31
C ILE A 104 1.33 -9.63 -26.68
N TYR A 105 0.11 -9.57 -27.24
CA TYR A 105 -0.51 -8.30 -27.61
C TYR A 105 -0.79 -7.43 -26.38
N GLY A 106 -1.25 -8.02 -25.28
CA GLY A 106 -1.41 -7.30 -24.01
C GLY A 106 -0.08 -6.76 -23.48
N THR A 107 1.03 -7.49 -23.66
CA THR A 107 2.36 -7.07 -23.21
C THR A 107 2.84 -5.86 -24.00
N ILE A 108 2.71 -5.90 -25.33
CA ILE A 108 3.03 -4.76 -26.20
C ILE A 108 2.19 -3.54 -25.81
N ALA A 109 0.88 -3.73 -25.61
CA ALA A 109 -0.02 -2.67 -25.20
C ALA A 109 0.33 -2.10 -23.81
N THR A 110 0.68 -2.95 -22.85
CA THR A 110 1.06 -2.54 -21.49
C THR A 110 2.34 -1.71 -21.51
N ILE A 111 3.36 -2.16 -22.24
CA ILE A 111 4.63 -1.44 -22.43
C ILE A 111 4.36 -0.08 -23.10
N ALA A 112 3.55 -0.04 -24.15
CA ALA A 112 3.21 1.22 -24.80
C ALA A 112 2.48 2.18 -23.86
N CYS A 113 1.47 1.70 -23.11
CA CYS A 113 0.67 2.53 -22.22
C CYS A 113 1.45 3.05 -21.01
N ILE A 114 2.28 2.23 -20.36
CA ILE A 114 3.04 2.66 -19.18
C ILE A 114 4.10 3.70 -19.55
N ASN A 115 4.75 3.55 -20.71
CA ASN A 115 5.69 4.55 -21.20
C ASN A 115 4.94 5.82 -21.63
N ALA A 116 3.85 5.71 -22.39
CA ALA A 116 3.03 6.87 -22.76
C ALA A 116 2.57 7.66 -21.52
N LEU A 117 2.11 6.97 -20.48
CA LEU A 117 1.74 7.58 -19.21
C LEU A 117 2.91 8.36 -18.59
N SER A 118 4.08 7.74 -18.45
CA SER A 118 5.24 8.39 -17.81
C SER A 118 5.79 9.61 -18.57
N TRP A 119 5.57 9.69 -19.89
CA TRP A 119 6.03 10.79 -20.75
C TRP A 119 4.93 11.83 -21.07
N THR A 120 3.77 11.75 -20.42
CA THR A 120 2.60 12.61 -20.71
C THR A 120 2.92 14.11 -20.68
N SER A 121 3.63 14.58 -19.64
CA SER A 121 3.98 15.99 -19.46
C SER A 121 4.83 16.54 -20.59
N GLU A 122 5.86 15.81 -21.00
CA GLU A 122 6.78 16.22 -22.07
C GLU A 122 6.12 16.13 -23.44
N ALA A 123 5.29 15.12 -23.67
CA ALA A 123 4.54 14.99 -24.92
C ALA A 123 3.62 16.19 -25.14
N VAL A 124 2.85 16.59 -24.10
CA VAL A 124 1.95 17.75 -24.20
C VAL A 124 2.73 19.04 -24.37
N ARG A 125 3.78 19.28 -23.55
CA ARG A 125 4.60 20.49 -23.67
C ARG A 125 5.26 20.62 -25.05
N SER A 126 5.74 19.51 -25.60
CA SER A 126 6.30 19.48 -26.96
C SER A 126 5.25 19.86 -28.02
N ILE A 127 4.02 19.37 -27.88
CA ILE A 127 2.92 19.73 -28.79
C ILE A 127 2.53 21.20 -28.62
N CYS A 128 2.43 21.73 -27.40
CA CYS A 128 2.16 23.14 -27.14
C CYS A 128 3.22 24.04 -27.80
N ASN A 129 4.51 23.68 -27.66
CA ASN A 129 5.62 24.39 -28.28
C ASN A 129 5.55 24.36 -29.82
N LEU A 130 5.17 23.22 -30.41
CA LEU A 130 4.97 23.10 -31.87
C LEU A 130 3.78 23.94 -32.38
N LEU A 131 2.75 24.13 -31.55
CA LEU A 131 1.56 24.91 -31.89
C LEU A 131 1.69 26.40 -31.54
N GLY A 132 2.80 26.83 -30.93
CA GLY A 132 3.00 28.21 -30.47
C GLY A 132 2.09 28.62 -29.31
N VAL A 133 1.59 27.65 -28.54
CA VAL A 133 0.73 27.87 -27.36
C VAL A 133 1.57 27.78 -26.09
N SER A 134 1.23 28.57 -25.06
CA SER A 134 1.96 28.52 -23.78
C SER A 134 1.95 27.11 -23.17
N ASP A 135 3.15 26.59 -22.92
CA ASP A 135 3.41 25.25 -22.39
C ASP A 135 3.26 25.16 -20.86
N HIS A 136 3.28 26.31 -20.18
CA HIS A 136 3.07 26.44 -18.74
C HIS A 136 1.69 27.00 -18.34
N GLY A 137 0.82 27.30 -19.32
CA GLY A 137 -0.52 27.84 -19.08
C GLY A 137 -1.50 26.84 -18.45
N PHE A 138 -2.62 27.36 -17.94
CA PHE A 138 -3.71 26.55 -17.36
C PHE A 138 -4.21 25.45 -18.31
N GLY A 139 -4.33 25.75 -19.61
CA GLY A 139 -4.75 24.79 -20.63
C GLY A 139 -3.80 23.59 -20.76
N ALA A 140 -2.49 23.82 -20.80
CA ALA A 140 -1.49 22.76 -20.88
C ALA A 140 -1.52 21.86 -19.61
N LYS A 141 -1.62 22.47 -18.43
CA LYS A 141 -1.77 21.73 -17.16
C LYS A 141 -3.03 20.85 -17.17
N PHE A 142 -4.17 21.41 -17.56
CA PHE A 142 -5.43 20.67 -17.64
C PHE A 142 -5.35 19.48 -18.61
N VAL A 143 -4.78 19.68 -19.80
CA VAL A 143 -4.58 18.61 -20.78
C VAL A 143 -3.66 17.50 -20.24
N ILE A 144 -2.56 17.86 -19.57
CA ILE A 144 -1.66 16.89 -18.93
C ILE A 144 -2.43 16.04 -17.91
N GLN A 145 -3.23 16.67 -17.05
CA GLN A 145 -4.03 15.97 -16.03
C GLN A 145 -5.03 15.00 -16.67
N VAL A 146 -5.78 15.45 -17.68
CA VAL A 146 -6.77 14.61 -18.39
C VAL A 146 -6.08 13.43 -19.09
N LEU A 147 -4.98 13.67 -19.80
CA LEU A 147 -4.25 12.61 -20.50
C LEU A 147 -3.60 11.63 -19.53
N ALA A 148 -3.12 12.08 -18.36
CA ALA A 148 -2.59 11.19 -17.33
C ALA A 148 -3.69 10.28 -16.77
N VAL A 149 -4.89 10.82 -16.50
CA VAL A 149 -6.06 10.03 -16.07
C VAL A 149 -6.43 9.00 -17.13
N VAL A 150 -6.55 9.41 -18.39
CA VAL A 150 -6.82 8.50 -19.51
C VAL A 150 -5.72 7.45 -19.64
N GLY A 151 -4.45 7.84 -19.49
CA GLY A 151 -3.29 6.94 -19.53
C GLY A 151 -3.34 5.86 -18.45
N VAL A 152 -3.75 6.20 -17.23
CA VAL A 152 -3.96 5.20 -16.16
C VAL A 152 -5.07 4.22 -16.52
N TRP A 153 -6.18 4.69 -17.09
CA TRP A 153 -7.26 3.82 -17.56
C TRP A 153 -6.81 2.89 -18.69
N LEU A 154 -6.12 3.42 -19.70
CA LEU A 154 -5.58 2.64 -20.81
C LEU A 154 -4.55 1.61 -20.34
N LEU A 155 -3.69 1.97 -19.38
CA LEU A 155 -2.75 1.04 -18.77
C LEU A 155 -3.48 -0.12 -18.08
N ASN A 156 -4.51 0.17 -17.28
CA ASN A 156 -5.29 -0.88 -16.61
C ASN A 156 -6.01 -1.78 -17.63
N VAL A 157 -6.58 -1.23 -18.70
CA VAL A 157 -7.16 -2.02 -19.81
C VAL A 157 -6.10 -2.92 -20.45
N ALA A 158 -4.89 -2.41 -20.71
CA ALA A 158 -3.82 -3.14 -21.37
C ALA A 158 -3.23 -4.28 -20.53
N ILE A 159 -3.26 -4.16 -19.20
CA ILE A 159 -2.80 -5.20 -18.26
C ILE A 159 -3.73 -6.43 -18.27
N GLN A 160 -5.04 -6.25 -18.45
CA GLN A 160 -6.01 -7.33 -18.30
C GLN A 160 -5.76 -8.56 -19.19
N PRO A 161 -5.47 -8.42 -20.50
CA PRO A 161 -5.15 -9.57 -21.34
C PRO A 161 -3.93 -10.34 -20.88
N VAL A 162 -2.88 -9.65 -20.41
CA VAL A 162 -1.65 -10.30 -19.92
C VAL A 162 -1.94 -11.06 -18.64
N GLN A 163 -2.58 -10.39 -17.67
CA GLN A 163 -2.90 -10.96 -16.36
C GLN A 163 -3.80 -12.19 -16.46
N ALA A 164 -4.87 -12.11 -17.26
CA ALA A 164 -5.79 -13.22 -17.47
C ALA A 164 -5.10 -14.43 -18.12
N SER A 165 -4.33 -14.16 -19.18
CA SER A 165 -3.70 -15.21 -19.99
C SER A 165 -2.60 -15.93 -19.23
N ILE A 166 -1.77 -15.21 -18.47
CA ILE A 166 -0.71 -15.82 -17.65
C ILE A 166 -1.31 -16.75 -16.60
N ARG A 167 -2.32 -16.29 -15.85
CA ARG A 167 -2.96 -17.10 -14.80
C ARG A 167 -3.64 -18.34 -15.36
N ALA A 168 -4.33 -18.22 -16.49
CA ALA A 168 -4.94 -19.36 -17.17
C ALA A 168 -3.88 -20.34 -17.71
N LEU A 169 -2.80 -19.83 -18.31
CA LEU A 169 -1.72 -20.66 -18.85
C LEU A 169 -1.04 -21.52 -17.77
N ILE A 170 -0.84 -20.98 -16.56
CA ILE A 170 -0.25 -21.74 -15.45
C ILE A 170 -1.10 -22.96 -15.08
N VAL A 171 -2.44 -22.81 -15.12
CA VAL A 171 -3.40 -23.90 -14.87
C VAL A 171 -3.44 -24.87 -16.05
N ASP A 172 -3.45 -24.37 -17.29
CA ASP A 172 -3.57 -25.17 -18.51
C ASP A 172 -2.30 -26.03 -18.77
N ALA A 173 -1.11 -25.50 -18.45
CA ALA A 173 0.17 -26.12 -18.81
C ALA A 173 0.66 -27.20 -17.83
N CYS A 174 0.03 -27.35 -16.66
CA CYS A 174 0.45 -28.27 -15.61
C CYS A 174 -0.54 -29.43 -15.39
N PRO A 175 -0.05 -30.64 -15.05
CA PRO A 175 -0.90 -31.70 -14.53
C PRO A 175 -1.54 -31.32 -13.19
N GLY A 176 -2.71 -31.88 -12.89
CA GLY A 176 -3.45 -31.62 -11.65
C GLY A 176 -2.65 -31.85 -10.37
N SER A 177 -1.90 -32.95 -10.32
CA SER A 177 -1.03 -33.30 -9.19
C SER A 177 0.09 -32.29 -8.94
N GLN A 178 0.45 -31.48 -9.94
CA GLN A 178 1.47 -30.43 -9.81
C GLN A 178 0.89 -29.01 -9.71
N ALA A 179 -0.44 -28.86 -9.66
CA ALA A 179 -1.10 -27.55 -9.64
C ALA A 179 -0.69 -26.70 -8.43
N ALA A 180 -0.60 -27.30 -7.24
CA ALA A 180 -0.18 -26.59 -6.02
C ALA A 180 1.27 -26.10 -6.11
N LYS A 181 2.14 -26.90 -6.72
CA LYS A 181 3.56 -26.58 -6.95
C LYS A 181 3.75 -25.51 -8.01
N ALA A 182 3.03 -25.57 -9.13
CA ALA A 182 3.07 -24.53 -10.15
C ALA A 182 2.64 -23.17 -9.59
N ASN A 183 1.59 -23.15 -8.77
CA ASN A 183 1.11 -21.93 -8.12
C ASN A 183 2.05 -21.43 -7.01
N SER A 184 2.82 -22.29 -6.35
CA SER A 184 3.86 -21.83 -5.43
C SER A 184 5.00 -21.14 -6.18
N PHE A 185 5.48 -21.71 -7.29
CA PHE A 185 6.45 -21.06 -8.19
C PHE A 185 5.92 -19.72 -8.75
N ALA A 186 4.62 -19.63 -9.06
CA ALA A 186 3.99 -18.38 -9.47
C ALA A 186 4.02 -17.33 -8.35
N SER A 187 3.67 -17.73 -7.13
CA SER A 187 3.73 -16.84 -5.96
C SER A 187 5.16 -16.36 -5.66
N ILE A 188 6.18 -17.23 -5.79
CA ILE A 188 7.59 -16.84 -5.70
C ILE A 188 7.93 -15.77 -6.74
N ALA A 189 7.56 -16.00 -8.01
CA ALA A 189 7.83 -15.04 -9.09
C ALA A 189 7.17 -13.67 -8.83
N VAL A 190 5.91 -13.65 -8.34
CA VAL A 190 5.24 -12.41 -7.90
C VAL A 190 6.05 -11.71 -6.80
N ILE A 191 6.44 -12.44 -5.75
CA ILE A 191 7.13 -11.81 -4.61
C ILE A 191 8.51 -11.28 -5.00
N ILE A 192 9.26 -12.01 -5.81
CA ILE A 192 10.55 -11.54 -6.36
C ILE A 192 10.34 -10.30 -7.23
N GLY A 193 9.33 -10.29 -8.11
CA GLY A 193 8.98 -9.11 -8.92
C GLY A 193 8.63 -7.90 -8.05
N SER A 194 7.92 -8.10 -6.94
CA SER A 194 7.62 -7.03 -5.97
C SER A 194 8.89 -6.50 -5.30
N ALA A 195 9.77 -7.40 -4.84
CA ALA A 195 11.05 -7.03 -4.23
C ALA A 195 11.94 -6.22 -5.19
N ILE A 196 12.03 -6.65 -6.46
CA ILE A 196 12.77 -5.91 -7.49
C ILE A 196 12.13 -4.52 -7.71
N GLY A 197 10.81 -4.46 -7.87
CA GLY A 197 10.10 -3.20 -8.10
C GLY A 197 10.30 -2.18 -6.96
N TYR A 198 10.11 -2.60 -5.71
CA TYR A 198 10.32 -1.72 -4.55
C TYR A 198 11.79 -1.39 -4.32
N GLY A 199 12.70 -2.34 -4.57
CA GLY A 199 14.15 -2.09 -4.51
C GLY A 199 14.61 -1.05 -5.52
N CYS A 200 14.15 -1.14 -6.77
CA CYS A 200 14.41 -0.12 -7.79
C CYS A 200 13.76 1.23 -7.42
N ALA A 201 12.56 1.21 -6.82
CA ALA A 201 11.87 2.45 -6.42
C ALA A 201 12.61 3.22 -5.33
N PHE A 202 13.34 2.53 -4.45
CA PHE A 202 14.15 3.14 -3.39
C PHE A 202 15.41 3.85 -3.91
N ILE A 203 16.03 3.32 -4.98
CA ILE A 203 17.24 3.89 -5.57
C ILE A 203 16.89 5.17 -6.32
N GLU A 204 17.50 6.29 -5.95
CA GLU A 204 17.28 7.57 -6.61
C GLU A 204 17.91 7.58 -8.01
N MET A 205 17.08 7.87 -9.01
CA MET A 205 17.53 8.09 -10.38
C MET A 205 18.30 9.42 -10.46
N PRO A 206 19.39 9.48 -11.26
CA PRO A 206 20.14 10.71 -11.44
C PRO A 206 19.24 11.87 -11.85
N LYS A 207 19.46 13.05 -11.26
CA LYS A 207 18.74 14.27 -11.62
C LYS A 207 19.03 14.57 -13.10
N GLY A 208 17.99 14.48 -13.92
CA GLY A 208 18.06 14.80 -15.33
C GLY A 208 18.17 16.31 -15.58
N PRO A 209 18.32 16.72 -16.84
CA PRO A 209 18.21 18.12 -17.24
C PRO A 209 16.84 18.70 -16.86
N THR A 210 16.76 20.03 -16.69
CA THR A 210 15.58 20.76 -16.17
C THR A 210 14.28 20.53 -16.95
N TRP A 211 14.37 20.16 -18.23
CA TRP A 211 13.21 19.81 -19.04
C TRP A 211 12.59 18.45 -18.69
N LEU A 212 13.35 17.56 -18.03
CA LEU A 212 12.91 16.21 -17.68
C LEU A 212 12.23 16.21 -16.31
N THR A 213 10.90 16.13 -16.30
CA THR A 213 10.13 16.03 -15.05
C THR A 213 10.06 14.59 -14.55
N ASN A 214 10.01 14.38 -13.22
CA ASN A 214 9.80 13.07 -12.60
C ASN A 214 10.69 11.91 -13.15
N PRO A 215 12.03 12.04 -13.16
CA PRO A 215 12.92 11.02 -13.73
C PRO A 215 12.78 9.65 -13.03
N GLN A 216 12.44 9.64 -11.74
CA GLN A 216 12.22 8.42 -10.98
C GLN A 216 11.10 7.55 -11.58
N PHE A 217 9.92 8.12 -11.82
CA PHE A 217 8.77 7.35 -12.32
C PHE A 217 9.04 6.80 -13.72
N LYS A 218 9.67 7.60 -14.60
CA LYS A 218 10.07 7.17 -15.95
C LYS A 218 11.07 6.02 -15.94
N GLY A 219 12.10 6.11 -15.09
CA GLY A 219 13.09 5.05 -14.94
C GLY A 219 12.47 3.73 -14.48
N LEU A 220 11.53 3.77 -13.52
CA LEU A 220 10.81 2.57 -13.08
C LEU A 220 9.91 2.00 -14.18
N CYS A 221 9.19 2.85 -14.93
CA CYS A 221 8.36 2.41 -16.05
C CYS A 221 9.19 1.71 -17.13
N PHE A 222 10.41 2.20 -17.37
CA PHE A 222 11.36 1.57 -18.30
C PHE A 222 11.85 0.20 -17.80
N ILE A 223 12.26 0.10 -16.53
CA ILE A 223 12.66 -1.18 -15.91
C ILE A 223 11.51 -2.19 -15.94
N ALA A 224 10.30 -1.75 -15.59
CA ALA A 224 9.10 -2.58 -15.62
C ALA A 224 8.78 -3.08 -17.04
N SER A 225 8.99 -2.23 -18.05
CA SER A 225 8.80 -2.60 -19.46
C SER A 225 9.77 -3.68 -19.93
N ILE A 226 11.05 -3.54 -19.59
CA ILE A 226 12.07 -4.56 -19.90
C ILE A 226 11.75 -5.86 -19.16
N SER A 227 11.44 -5.77 -17.87
CA SER A 227 11.12 -6.94 -17.05
C SER A 227 9.92 -7.71 -17.61
N LEU A 228 8.82 -7.02 -17.92
CA LEU A 228 7.64 -7.66 -18.53
C LEU A 228 7.96 -8.26 -19.90
N GLY A 229 8.62 -7.50 -20.79
CA GLY A 229 8.93 -7.95 -22.14
C GLY A 229 9.84 -9.19 -22.15
N VAL A 230 10.91 -9.19 -21.36
CA VAL A 230 11.86 -10.32 -21.27
C VAL A 230 11.17 -11.55 -20.70
N THR A 231 10.46 -11.41 -19.58
CA THR A 231 9.86 -12.56 -18.89
C THR A 231 8.72 -13.19 -19.70
N VAL A 232 7.87 -12.39 -20.35
CA VAL A 232 6.82 -12.89 -21.27
C VAL A 232 7.44 -13.55 -22.50
N THR A 233 8.54 -13.01 -23.02
CA THR A 233 9.26 -13.63 -24.15
C THR A 233 9.82 -15.00 -23.76
N ILE A 234 10.45 -15.11 -22.58
CA ILE A 234 10.94 -16.39 -22.06
C ILE A 234 9.81 -17.41 -21.97
N THR A 235 8.70 -17.08 -21.30
CA THR A 235 7.56 -18.00 -21.18
C THR A 235 7.00 -18.36 -22.55
N SER A 236 6.83 -17.39 -23.45
CA SER A 236 6.28 -17.61 -24.78
C SER A 236 7.16 -18.54 -25.62
N VAL A 237 8.48 -18.44 -25.54
CA VAL A 237 9.41 -19.28 -26.31
C VAL A 237 9.53 -20.68 -25.70
N MET A 238 9.58 -20.78 -24.38
CA MET A 238 9.84 -22.04 -23.67
C MET A 238 8.60 -22.92 -23.48
N ILE A 239 7.41 -22.32 -23.46
CA ILE A 239 6.14 -23.03 -23.24
C ILE A 239 5.40 -23.14 -24.57
N GLU A 240 5.25 -24.39 -25.03
CA GLU A 240 4.50 -24.70 -26.23
C GLU A 240 3.02 -24.94 -25.89
N GLU A 241 2.13 -24.13 -26.46
CA GLU A 241 0.69 -24.33 -26.38
C GLU A 241 0.18 -25.06 -27.63
N LYS A 242 -0.47 -26.21 -27.44
CA LYS A 242 -1.16 -26.91 -28.53
C LYS A 242 -2.40 -26.11 -28.97
N ALA A 243 -2.55 -25.88 -30.28
CA ALA A 243 -3.76 -25.30 -30.83
C ALA A 243 -4.94 -26.27 -30.67
N VAL A 244 -6.06 -25.80 -30.13
CA VAL A 244 -7.29 -26.60 -30.02
C VAL A 244 -8.10 -26.39 -31.29
N ASN A 245 -8.36 -27.46 -32.05
CA ASN A 245 -9.39 -27.44 -33.09
C ASN A 245 -10.75 -27.56 -32.42
N ILE A 246 -11.42 -26.43 -32.26
CA ILE A 246 -12.84 -26.42 -31.86
C ILE A 246 -13.62 -26.68 -33.15
N ASP A 247 -14.33 -27.81 -33.21
CA ASP A 247 -15.25 -28.10 -34.31
C ASP A 247 -16.23 -26.93 -34.42
N ASN A 248 -16.20 -26.28 -35.57
CA ASN A 248 -16.81 -24.98 -35.79
C ASN A 248 -18.32 -25.17 -36.06
N ASP A 249 -19.06 -25.60 -35.05
CA ASP A 249 -20.52 -25.68 -35.13
C ASP A 249 -21.09 -24.26 -35.00
N GLY A 250 -21.11 -23.56 -36.13
CA GLY A 250 -21.71 -22.23 -36.28
C GLY A 250 -20.90 -21.11 -35.61
N SER A 251 -20.13 -20.38 -36.41
CA SER A 251 -19.59 -19.06 -36.05
C SER A 251 -20.74 -18.04 -35.88
N GLU A 252 -21.57 -18.20 -34.87
CA GLU A 252 -22.52 -17.17 -34.47
C GLU A 252 -21.71 -16.07 -33.78
N LYS A 253 -21.77 -14.84 -34.32
CA LYS A 253 -21.17 -13.66 -33.68
C LYS A 253 -21.76 -13.54 -32.28
N SER A 254 -21.07 -14.05 -31.27
CA SER A 254 -21.57 -14.03 -29.89
C SER A 254 -21.58 -12.58 -29.41
N GLY A 255 -22.77 -12.00 -29.35
CA GLY A 255 -22.97 -10.67 -28.78
C GLY A 255 -22.52 -10.66 -27.31
N LEU A 256 -22.08 -9.50 -26.82
CA LEU A 256 -21.63 -9.30 -25.43
C LEU A 256 -22.61 -9.88 -24.39
N ARG A 257 -23.92 -9.82 -24.67
CA ARG A 257 -24.97 -10.40 -23.83
C ARG A 257 -24.82 -11.91 -23.66
N LYS A 258 -24.51 -12.67 -24.71
CA LYS A 258 -24.33 -14.14 -24.63
C LYS A 258 -23.14 -14.48 -23.73
N ILE A 259 -22.05 -13.72 -23.81
CA ILE A 259 -20.85 -13.91 -22.97
C ILE A 259 -21.19 -13.72 -21.48
N TRP A 260 -21.88 -12.64 -21.14
CA TRP A 260 -22.28 -12.38 -19.75
C TRP A 260 -23.29 -13.40 -19.21
N VAL A 261 -24.19 -13.91 -20.06
CA VAL A 261 -25.10 -15.01 -19.69
C VAL A 261 -24.34 -16.30 -19.42
N GLU A 262 -23.33 -16.64 -20.23
CA GLU A 262 -22.47 -17.81 -19.97
C GLU A 262 -21.66 -17.67 -18.69
N ILE A 263 -21.07 -16.50 -18.43
CA ILE A 263 -20.35 -16.22 -17.16
C ILE A 263 -21.31 -16.36 -15.97
N TYR A 264 -22.51 -15.80 -16.08
CA TYR A 264 -23.51 -15.90 -15.02
C TYR A 264 -23.94 -17.35 -14.77
N ARG A 265 -24.15 -18.13 -15.83
CA ARG A 265 -24.45 -19.55 -15.71
C ARG A 265 -23.28 -20.30 -15.06
N ALA A 266 -22.05 -20.02 -15.47
CA ALA A 266 -20.84 -20.60 -14.89
C ALA A 266 -20.73 -20.32 -13.38
N ILE A 267 -20.97 -19.07 -12.94
CA ILE A 267 -20.99 -18.72 -11.50
C ILE A 267 -21.96 -19.60 -10.71
N ARG A 268 -23.16 -19.88 -11.27
CA ARG A 268 -24.16 -20.72 -10.60
C ARG A 268 -23.76 -22.20 -10.57
N THR A 269 -23.09 -22.69 -11.60
CA THR A 269 -22.69 -24.12 -11.73
C THR A 269 -21.35 -24.46 -11.08
N LEU A 270 -20.61 -23.47 -10.54
CA LEU A 270 -19.32 -23.74 -9.88
C LEU A 270 -19.47 -24.67 -8.66
N PRO A 271 -18.47 -25.54 -8.41
CA PRO A 271 -18.39 -26.36 -7.20
C PRO A 271 -18.47 -25.51 -5.91
N PRO A 272 -19.02 -26.07 -4.82
CA PRO A 272 -19.15 -25.37 -3.54
C PRO A 272 -17.78 -24.92 -2.98
N THR A 273 -16.73 -25.71 -3.20
CA THR A 273 -15.36 -25.38 -2.80
C THR A 273 -14.89 -24.06 -3.44
N ILE A 274 -15.07 -23.90 -4.75
CA ILE A 274 -14.68 -22.69 -5.47
C ILE A 274 -15.51 -21.49 -5.00
N LYS A 275 -16.83 -21.66 -4.82
CA LYS A 275 -17.72 -20.61 -4.30
C LYS A 275 -17.27 -20.10 -2.93
N MET A 276 -16.84 -20.99 -2.03
CA MET A 276 -16.33 -20.60 -0.71
C MET A 276 -15.01 -19.83 -0.81
N ILE A 277 -14.09 -20.25 -1.68
CA ILE A 277 -12.84 -19.51 -1.95
C ILE A 277 -13.17 -18.09 -2.44
N MET A 278 -14.15 -17.94 -3.34
CA MET A 278 -14.58 -16.62 -3.83
C MET A 278 -15.12 -15.72 -2.71
N ALA A 279 -15.92 -16.27 -1.80
CA ALA A 279 -16.45 -15.52 -0.67
C ALA A 279 -15.35 -15.00 0.26
N VAL A 280 -14.36 -15.85 0.58
CA VAL A 280 -13.22 -15.43 1.40
C VAL A 280 -12.38 -14.37 0.70
N GLN A 281 -12.11 -14.53 -0.60
CA GLN A 281 -11.40 -13.54 -1.41
C GLN A 281 -12.17 -12.21 -1.46
N PHE A 282 -13.49 -12.24 -1.68
CA PHE A 282 -14.31 -11.04 -1.69
C PHE A 282 -14.14 -10.20 -0.42
N CYS A 283 -14.24 -10.83 0.75
CA CYS A 283 -14.06 -10.13 2.02
C CYS A 283 -12.62 -9.65 2.24
N ALA A 284 -11.62 -10.48 1.90
CA ALA A 284 -10.21 -10.13 2.11
C ALA A 284 -9.77 -8.94 1.24
N TRP A 285 -10.27 -8.84 0.02
CA TRP A 285 -9.86 -7.78 -0.92
C TRP A 285 -10.47 -6.40 -0.63
N LEU A 286 -11.44 -6.30 0.29
CA LEU A 286 -11.84 -5.02 0.88
C LEU A 286 -10.67 -4.35 1.61
N ALA A 287 -9.81 -5.15 2.25
CA ALA A 287 -8.64 -4.69 3.00
C ALA A 287 -7.38 -4.57 2.12
N TRP A 288 -7.16 -5.53 1.21
CA TRP A 288 -5.96 -5.50 0.36
C TRP A 288 -5.91 -4.32 -0.58
N PHE A 289 -7.04 -3.91 -1.18
CA PHE A 289 -7.04 -2.80 -2.13
C PHE A 289 -6.54 -1.47 -1.54
N PRO A 290 -7.10 -0.95 -0.43
CA PRO A 290 -6.64 0.30 0.15
C PRO A 290 -5.21 0.18 0.69
N PHE A 291 -4.82 -0.98 1.20
CA PHE A 291 -3.42 -1.25 1.59
C PHE A 291 -2.49 -1.08 0.38
N LEU A 292 -2.72 -1.81 -0.71
CA LEU A 292 -1.80 -1.84 -1.87
C LEU A 292 -1.63 -0.47 -2.55
N PHE A 293 -2.68 0.34 -2.64
CA PHE A 293 -2.63 1.63 -3.34
C PHE A 293 -2.31 2.84 -2.46
N ASN A 294 -2.55 2.77 -1.15
CA ASN A 294 -2.39 3.92 -0.25
C ASN A 294 -1.27 3.75 0.78
N ILE A 295 -0.73 2.53 1.01
CA ILE A 295 0.23 2.32 2.11
C ILE A 295 1.52 3.14 1.94
N VAL A 296 2.04 3.28 0.72
CA VAL A 296 3.25 4.06 0.47
C VAL A 296 3.01 5.54 0.76
N LEU A 297 1.87 6.08 0.33
CA LEU A 297 1.48 7.46 0.65
C LEU A 297 1.26 7.66 2.15
N PHE A 298 0.62 6.70 2.82
CA PHE A 298 0.40 6.73 4.26
C PHE A 298 1.72 6.76 5.04
N LEU A 299 2.62 5.82 4.75
CA LEU A 299 3.94 5.72 5.38
C LEU A 299 4.80 6.96 5.08
N SER A 300 4.75 7.49 3.86
CA SER A 300 5.45 8.72 3.46
C SER A 300 4.95 9.93 4.26
N ARG A 301 3.63 10.11 4.39
CA ARG A 301 3.06 11.20 5.20
C ARG A 301 3.38 11.05 6.68
N LEU A 302 3.33 9.83 7.21
CA LEU A 302 3.67 9.57 8.61
C LEU A 302 5.13 9.95 8.90
N TYR A 303 6.04 9.60 7.98
CA TYR A 303 7.44 10.02 8.05
C TYR A 303 7.61 11.54 7.97
N GLU A 304 6.89 12.22 7.06
CA GLU A 304 6.91 13.68 6.93
C GLU A 304 6.46 14.37 8.21
N VAL A 305 5.31 13.98 8.76
CA VAL A 305 4.75 14.56 10.00
C VAL A 305 5.70 14.35 11.16
N GLN A 306 6.25 13.14 11.32
CA GLN A 306 7.22 12.86 12.38
C GLN A 306 8.47 13.73 12.23
N THR A 307 9.05 13.80 11.03
CA THR A 307 10.26 14.58 10.76
C THR A 307 10.04 16.08 10.97
N LEU A 308 8.86 16.61 10.58
CA LEU A 308 8.49 18.01 10.78
C LEU A 308 8.23 18.32 12.26
N SER A 309 7.65 17.38 13.02
CA SER A 309 7.45 17.55 14.46
C SER A 309 8.78 17.61 15.23
N GLU A 310 9.80 16.90 14.74
CA GLU A 310 11.14 16.86 15.34
C GLU A 310 12.03 18.04 14.90
N LYS A 311 11.80 18.63 13.72
CA LYS A 311 12.62 19.71 13.13
C LYS A 311 11.82 21.01 12.98
N MET A 312 11.92 21.87 14.00
CA MET A 312 11.23 23.17 14.03
C MET A 312 11.88 24.26 13.15
N GLY A 313 11.03 25.08 12.51
CA GLY A 313 11.36 26.25 11.68
C GLY A 313 10.64 26.19 10.32
N PRO A 314 10.23 27.31 9.71
CA PRO A 314 9.59 27.29 8.39
C PRO A 314 10.60 26.75 7.37
N PRO A 315 10.43 25.52 6.87
CA PRO A 315 11.39 24.94 5.95
C PRO A 315 11.28 25.63 4.60
N SER A 316 12.42 25.94 3.99
CA SER A 316 12.43 26.41 2.59
C SER A 316 11.68 25.44 1.68
N THR A 317 11.10 25.92 0.57
CA THR A 317 10.46 25.08 -0.45
C THR A 317 11.36 23.93 -0.92
N LYS A 318 12.69 24.14 -0.93
CA LYS A 318 13.69 23.12 -1.23
C LYS A 318 13.75 22.00 -0.17
N PHE A 319 13.58 22.33 1.11
CA PHE A 319 13.49 21.34 2.17
C PHE A 319 12.24 20.48 2.05
N TYR A 320 11.06 21.08 1.83
CA TYR A 320 9.83 20.31 1.66
C TYR A 320 9.89 19.35 0.47
N ASN A 321 10.42 19.82 -0.66
CA ASN A 321 10.60 18.98 -1.84
C ASN A 321 11.60 17.84 -1.58
N GLY A 322 12.71 18.11 -0.88
CA GLY A 322 13.68 17.09 -0.47
C GLY A 322 13.10 16.07 0.50
N LEU A 323 12.39 16.53 1.54
CA LEU A 323 11.73 15.71 2.53
C LEU A 323 10.66 14.81 1.90
N ARG A 324 9.86 15.35 0.98
CA ARG A 324 8.84 14.58 0.25
C ARG A 324 9.45 13.48 -0.62
N GLN A 325 10.57 13.76 -1.28
CA GLN A 325 11.26 12.73 -2.06
C GLN A 325 11.85 11.64 -1.16
N GLN A 326 12.42 12.02 -0.02
CA GLN A 326 12.96 11.08 0.96
C GLN A 326 11.87 10.25 1.64
N SER A 327 10.74 10.84 2.02
CA SER A 327 9.64 10.16 2.69
C SER A 327 9.08 9.03 1.84
N ILE A 328 8.89 9.28 0.53
CA ILE A 328 8.47 8.27 -0.44
C ILE A 328 9.51 7.15 -0.51
N ARG A 329 10.81 7.46 -0.49
CA ARG A 329 11.87 6.44 -0.51
C ARG A 329 11.83 5.55 0.74
N HIS A 330 11.69 6.12 1.93
CA HIS A 330 11.53 5.33 3.17
C HIS A 330 10.27 4.46 3.14
N ALA A 331 9.16 4.98 2.62
CA ALA A 331 7.94 4.22 2.47
C ALA A 331 8.11 3.05 1.47
N THR A 332 8.81 3.26 0.35
CA THR A 332 9.14 2.15 -0.59
C THR A 332 10.11 1.14 0.02
N LEU A 333 11.04 1.58 0.87
CA LEU A 333 11.95 0.72 1.62
C LEU A 333 11.20 -0.16 2.62
N ALA A 334 10.16 0.37 3.29
CA ALA A 334 9.27 -0.44 4.12
C ALA A 334 8.53 -1.52 3.31
N MET A 335 8.08 -1.19 2.09
CA MET A 335 7.48 -2.18 1.17
C MET A 335 8.48 -3.23 0.66
N LEU A 336 9.77 -2.89 0.60
CA LEU A 336 10.84 -3.86 0.36
C LEU A 336 10.97 -4.84 1.52
N VAL A 337 10.95 -4.37 2.78
CA VAL A 337 10.96 -5.25 3.96
C VAL A 337 9.74 -6.17 3.96
N PHE A 338 8.54 -5.66 3.69
CA PHE A 338 7.32 -6.46 3.48
C PHE A 338 7.52 -7.56 2.42
N SER A 339 8.17 -7.24 1.29
CA SER A 339 8.44 -8.22 0.23
C SER A 339 9.49 -9.26 0.63
N MET A 340 10.48 -8.89 1.46
CA MET A 340 11.46 -9.84 2.01
C MET A 340 10.80 -10.82 3.00
N VAL A 341 9.93 -10.33 3.88
CA VAL A 341 9.13 -11.20 4.78
C VAL A 341 8.27 -12.16 3.96
N ALA A 342 7.63 -11.66 2.91
CA ALA A 342 6.86 -12.51 1.99
C ALA A 342 7.75 -13.57 1.31
N LEU A 343 8.96 -13.20 0.87
CA LEU A 343 9.86 -14.12 0.18
C LEU A 343 10.36 -15.23 1.11
N VAL A 344 10.77 -14.88 2.33
CA VAL A 344 11.13 -15.86 3.37
C VAL A 344 9.94 -16.77 3.68
N THR A 345 8.74 -16.21 3.82
CA THR A 345 7.52 -16.99 4.06
C THR A 345 7.29 -17.98 2.92
N ASN A 346 7.40 -17.55 1.66
CA ASN A 346 7.15 -18.42 0.51
C ASN A 346 8.19 -19.53 0.37
N LEU A 347 9.46 -19.25 0.68
CA LEU A 347 10.50 -20.28 0.63
C LEU A 347 10.35 -21.30 1.77
N CYS A 348 9.93 -20.88 2.96
CA CYS A 348 9.86 -21.77 4.12
C CYS A 348 8.53 -22.55 4.19
N LEU A 349 7.41 -21.91 3.90
CA LEU A 349 6.07 -22.40 4.22
C LEU A 349 5.66 -23.68 3.47
N PRO A 350 5.97 -23.87 2.16
CA PRO A 350 5.65 -25.11 1.45
C PRO A 350 6.29 -26.37 2.05
N TYR A 351 7.39 -26.24 2.81
CA TYR A 351 8.01 -27.37 3.51
C TYR A 351 7.33 -27.71 4.85
N LEU A 352 6.48 -26.80 5.36
CA LEU A 352 5.77 -26.94 6.62
C LEU A 352 4.32 -27.40 6.43
N VAL A 353 3.76 -27.17 5.24
CA VAL A 353 2.39 -27.57 4.87
C VAL A 353 2.41 -28.97 4.28
N VAL A 354 1.53 -29.85 4.78
CA VAL A 354 1.35 -31.20 4.21
C VAL A 354 0.44 -31.12 2.99
N ASP A 355 0.91 -31.64 1.85
CA ASP A 355 0.07 -31.84 0.67
C ASP A 355 -1.01 -32.89 0.97
N ALA A 356 -2.28 -32.49 0.84
CA ALA A 356 -3.43 -33.35 1.12
C ALA A 356 -3.46 -34.62 0.25
N ASP A 357 -2.80 -34.61 -0.91
CA ASP A 357 -2.72 -35.73 -1.85
C ASP A 357 -1.71 -36.82 -1.48
N SER A 358 -0.85 -36.61 -0.48
CA SER A 358 0.01 -37.71 0.04
C SER A 358 -0.76 -38.77 0.84
N SER A 359 -2.09 -38.68 0.88
CA SER A 359 -2.99 -39.64 1.50
C SER A 359 -3.60 -40.67 0.53
N SER A 360 -3.21 -40.68 -0.75
CA SER A 360 -3.50 -41.81 -1.65
C SER A 360 -2.50 -42.96 -1.43
N THR A 361 -2.75 -43.75 -0.39
CA THR A 361 -2.73 -45.22 -0.36
C THR A 361 -1.72 -46.06 -1.20
N SER A 362 -0.47 -45.66 -1.41
CA SER A 362 0.54 -46.61 -1.94
C SER A 362 1.96 -46.49 -1.36
N GLU A 363 2.37 -45.31 -0.91
CA GLU A 363 3.76 -45.10 -0.47
C GLU A 363 3.99 -45.32 1.04
N LEU A 364 2.92 -45.55 1.81
CA LEU A 364 3.00 -45.90 3.24
C LEU A 364 2.99 -47.41 3.53
N GLU A 365 2.75 -48.27 2.53
CA GLU A 365 2.76 -49.72 2.73
C GLU A 365 4.15 -50.34 2.57
N TRP A 366 5.03 -49.77 1.75
CA TRP A 366 6.38 -50.33 1.58
C TRP A 366 7.35 -50.01 2.74
N GLN A 367 7.05 -49.01 3.57
CA GLN A 367 7.86 -48.69 4.77
C GLN A 367 7.45 -49.44 6.04
N LYS A 368 6.51 -50.39 5.96
CA LYS A 368 6.02 -51.11 7.14
C LYS A 368 6.83 -52.35 7.53
N GLU A 369 7.75 -52.84 6.69
CA GLU A 369 8.37 -54.15 6.90
C GLU A 369 9.81 -54.17 7.46
N GLU A 370 10.56 -53.06 7.53
CA GLU A 370 11.93 -53.10 8.08
C GLU A 370 12.15 -52.11 9.22
N ARG A 371 11.97 -52.57 10.46
CA ARG A 371 12.51 -51.93 11.67
C ARG A 371 13.74 -52.68 12.16
N PRO A 372 14.91 -52.03 12.26
CA PRO A 372 15.86 -52.32 13.32
C PRO A 372 15.43 -51.54 14.57
N THR A 373 15.18 -52.26 15.65
CA THR A 373 14.87 -51.73 16.97
C THR A 373 16.08 -51.01 17.56
N GLY A 374 15.97 -49.69 17.79
CA GLY A 374 16.90 -48.99 18.69
C GLY A 374 17.38 -47.62 18.22
N ALA A 375 16.49 -46.63 18.10
CA ALA A 375 16.89 -45.23 18.07
C ALA A 375 15.94 -44.40 18.94
N LYS A 376 16.49 -43.71 19.94
CA LYS A 376 15.75 -42.85 20.86
C LYS A 376 15.05 -41.74 20.06
N SER A 377 13.73 -41.88 19.91
CA SER A 377 12.86 -40.85 19.31
C SER A 377 12.89 -39.59 20.16
N GLY A 378 13.74 -38.63 19.80
CA GLY A 378 13.79 -37.32 20.46
C GLY A 378 12.45 -36.59 20.39
N ILE A 379 12.11 -35.84 21.44
CA ILE A 379 10.86 -35.09 21.58
C ILE A 379 10.60 -34.13 20.40
N PHE A 380 11.67 -33.67 19.74
CA PHE A 380 11.66 -32.85 18.53
C PHE A 380 11.01 -33.56 17.32
N VAL A 381 11.21 -34.87 17.16
CA VAL A 381 10.60 -35.64 16.07
C VAL A 381 9.11 -35.82 16.33
N VAL A 382 8.71 -36.03 17.58
CA VAL A 382 7.31 -36.16 17.99
C VAL A 382 6.56 -34.82 17.85
N LEU A 383 7.16 -33.71 18.30
CA LEU A 383 6.61 -32.36 18.12
C LEU A 383 6.48 -31.97 16.65
N ARG A 384 7.52 -32.24 15.83
CA ARG A 384 7.48 -32.02 14.37
C ARG A 384 6.36 -32.83 13.72
N LYS A 385 6.24 -34.13 14.03
CA LYS A 385 5.20 -35.00 13.44
C LYS A 385 3.78 -34.59 13.87
N LYS A 386 3.61 -34.12 15.11
CA LYS A 386 2.32 -33.65 15.65
C LYS A 386 1.91 -32.26 15.13
N LEU A 387 2.86 -31.37 14.86
CA LEU A 387 2.64 -30.03 14.29
C LEU A 387 2.40 -30.09 12.78
N VAL A 388 3.21 -30.86 12.04
CA VAL A 388 3.14 -31.02 10.59
C VAL A 388 1.81 -31.69 10.17
N ASN A 389 1.34 -32.71 10.89
CA ASN A 389 0.05 -33.36 10.61
C ASN A 389 -1.18 -32.45 10.84
N ARG A 390 -1.02 -31.23 11.39
CA ARG A 390 -2.12 -30.28 11.65
C ARG A 390 -2.16 -29.10 10.66
N LEU A 391 -1.08 -28.81 9.93
CA LEU A 391 -0.94 -27.63 9.07
C LEU A 391 -1.31 -27.95 7.62
N THR A 392 -2.60 -27.88 7.31
CA THR A 392 -3.10 -27.96 5.92
C THR A 392 -3.15 -26.56 5.28
N LEU A 393 -3.06 -26.48 3.94
CA LEU A 393 -3.07 -25.21 3.20
C LEU A 393 -4.27 -24.29 3.57
N PRO A 394 -5.53 -24.79 3.69
CA PRO A 394 -6.66 -23.96 4.11
C PRO A 394 -6.53 -23.40 5.54
N ARG A 395 -5.97 -24.17 6.48
CA ARG A 395 -5.78 -23.72 7.87
C ARG A 395 -4.73 -22.62 7.97
N VAL A 396 -3.62 -22.77 7.24
CA VAL A 396 -2.58 -21.75 7.18
C VAL A 396 -3.09 -20.49 6.50
N TRP A 397 -3.90 -20.63 5.46
CA TRP A 397 -4.55 -19.49 4.82
C TRP A 397 -5.52 -18.75 5.78
N MET A 398 -6.30 -19.47 6.58
CA MET A 398 -7.12 -18.88 7.65
C MET A 398 -6.29 -18.11 8.68
N ILE A 399 -5.19 -18.69 9.17
CA ILE A 399 -4.26 -18.02 10.10
C ILE A 399 -3.72 -16.72 9.48
N SER A 400 -3.43 -16.74 8.18
CA SER A 400 -2.93 -15.57 7.45
C SER A 400 -3.92 -14.40 7.45
N HIS A 401 -5.24 -14.67 7.45
CA HIS A 401 -6.26 -13.62 7.57
C HIS A 401 -6.34 -13.03 8.99
N ILE A 402 -6.12 -13.85 10.02
CA ILE A 402 -6.06 -13.38 11.42
C ILE A 402 -4.84 -12.47 11.61
N ILE A 403 -3.67 -12.88 11.08
CA ILE A 403 -2.46 -12.05 11.10
C ILE A 403 -2.68 -10.74 10.35
N MET A 404 -3.38 -10.77 9.21
CA MET A 404 -3.71 -9.56 8.48
C MET A 404 -4.59 -8.61 9.27
N ALA A 405 -5.64 -9.12 9.93
CA ALA A 405 -6.49 -8.30 10.79
C ALA A 405 -5.67 -7.67 11.93
N PHE A 406 -4.87 -8.47 12.64
CA PHE A 406 -4.00 -7.99 13.71
C PHE A 406 -3.03 -6.91 13.23
N ALA A 407 -2.36 -7.11 12.10
CA ALA A 407 -1.42 -6.16 11.54
C ALA A 407 -2.09 -4.84 11.13
N LEU A 408 -3.25 -4.90 10.46
CA LEU A 408 -3.98 -3.68 10.06
C LEU A 408 -4.53 -2.91 11.27
N PHE A 409 -5.02 -3.60 12.31
CA PHE A 409 -5.37 -2.97 13.57
C PHE A 409 -4.15 -2.37 14.27
N GLY A 410 -3.00 -3.04 14.20
CA GLY A 410 -1.72 -2.52 14.70
C GLY A 410 -1.26 -1.26 13.97
N VAL A 411 -1.40 -1.18 12.64
CA VAL A 411 -1.12 0.06 11.88
C VAL A 411 -2.09 1.19 12.29
N THR A 412 -3.35 0.86 12.59
CA THR A 412 -4.37 1.88 12.89
C THR A 412 -4.32 2.36 14.34
N PHE A 413 -4.03 1.48 15.29
CA PHE A 413 -4.13 1.74 16.73
C PHE A 413 -2.79 1.67 17.48
N GLY A 414 -1.69 1.29 16.80
CA GLY A 414 -0.38 1.06 17.41
C GLY A 414 0.43 2.32 17.72
N GLY A 415 -0.11 3.52 17.48
CA GLY A 415 0.51 4.82 17.75
C GLY A 415 1.11 5.51 16.52
N ASP A 416 1.40 6.81 16.62
CA ASP A 416 1.82 7.71 15.52
C ASP A 416 3.27 7.51 15.03
N GLY A 417 3.91 6.40 15.42
CA GLY A 417 5.31 6.14 15.08
C GLY A 417 5.48 5.53 13.69
N PHE A 418 6.32 6.13 12.85
CA PHE A 418 6.67 5.60 11.54
C PHE A 418 7.23 4.16 11.62
N MET A 419 8.17 3.90 12.52
CA MET A 419 8.77 2.56 12.71
C MET A 419 7.74 1.51 13.15
N THR A 420 6.84 1.86 14.07
CA THR A 420 5.80 0.94 14.56
C THR A 420 4.90 0.50 13.40
N SER A 421 4.49 1.44 12.55
CA SER A 421 3.73 1.15 11.33
C SER A 421 4.51 0.24 10.38
N VAL A 422 5.82 0.47 10.18
CA VAL A 422 6.66 -0.37 9.32
C VAL A 422 6.72 -1.83 9.81
N LEU A 423 6.79 -2.06 11.12
CA LEU A 423 6.80 -3.42 11.69
C LEU A 423 5.50 -4.18 11.39
N PHE A 424 4.34 -3.53 11.61
CA PHE A 424 3.05 -4.14 11.28
C PHE A 424 2.86 -4.35 9.77
N VAL A 425 3.28 -3.39 8.95
CA VAL A 425 3.27 -3.54 7.49
C VAL A 425 4.14 -4.71 7.06
N SER A 426 5.32 -4.88 7.65
CA SER A 426 6.22 -6.00 7.34
C SER A 426 5.59 -7.35 7.64
N LEU A 427 4.83 -7.45 8.74
CA LEU A 427 4.10 -8.67 9.12
C LEU A 427 3.06 -9.08 8.07
N LEU A 428 2.45 -8.13 7.35
CA LEU A 428 1.51 -8.42 6.25
C LEU A 428 2.17 -9.19 5.10
N GLY A 429 3.50 -9.23 5.01
CA GLY A 429 4.22 -10.02 4.01
C GLY A 429 3.90 -11.52 4.12
N PHE A 430 3.68 -12.01 5.34
CA PHE A 430 3.20 -13.37 5.57
C PHE A 430 1.83 -13.59 4.90
N SER A 431 0.87 -12.71 5.18
CA SER A 431 -0.49 -12.79 4.65
C SER A 431 -0.55 -12.61 3.14
N TRP A 432 0.31 -11.77 2.58
CA TRP A 432 0.42 -11.56 1.14
C TRP A 432 0.85 -12.83 0.42
N THR A 433 1.81 -13.57 1.00
CA THR A 433 2.30 -14.85 0.44
C THR A 433 1.16 -15.85 0.26
N LEU A 434 0.34 -16.04 1.28
CA LEU A 434 -0.81 -16.95 1.22
C LEU A 434 -1.88 -16.44 0.27
N THR A 435 -2.12 -15.12 0.23
CA THR A 435 -3.06 -14.50 -0.71
C THR A 435 -2.66 -14.77 -2.17
N GLN A 436 -1.36 -14.78 -2.47
CA GLN A 436 -0.82 -15.06 -3.81
C GLN A 436 -0.71 -16.55 -4.16
N TRP A 437 -0.84 -17.45 -3.18
CA TRP A 437 -0.63 -18.89 -3.36
C TRP A 437 -1.88 -19.73 -3.12
N ALA A 438 -2.45 -19.68 -1.91
CA ALA A 438 -3.49 -20.59 -1.45
C ALA A 438 -4.76 -20.65 -2.32
N PRO A 439 -5.42 -19.52 -2.67
CA PRO A 439 -6.65 -19.57 -3.46
C PRO A 439 -6.41 -20.16 -4.85
N PHE A 440 -5.30 -19.78 -5.49
CA PHE A 440 -4.95 -20.24 -6.83
C PHE A 440 -4.60 -21.74 -6.84
N ALA A 441 -3.85 -22.21 -5.84
CA ALA A 441 -3.54 -23.62 -5.68
C ALA A 441 -4.80 -24.47 -5.48
N MET A 442 -5.72 -24.02 -4.63
CA MET A 442 -6.98 -24.72 -4.35
C MET A 442 -7.92 -24.73 -5.55
N ILE A 443 -8.08 -23.61 -6.26
CA ILE A 443 -8.90 -23.54 -7.49
C ILE A 443 -8.31 -24.45 -8.57
N ALA A 444 -6.98 -24.43 -8.76
CA ALA A 444 -6.33 -25.25 -9.77
C ALA A 444 -6.42 -26.75 -9.46
N ALA A 445 -6.33 -27.14 -8.18
CA ALA A 445 -6.54 -28.52 -7.74
C ALA A 445 -7.97 -28.99 -8.01
N GLU A 446 -8.98 -28.14 -7.73
CA GLU A 446 -10.39 -28.45 -7.97
C GLU A 446 -10.73 -28.54 -9.47
N ILE A 447 -10.16 -27.65 -10.30
CA ILE A 447 -10.31 -27.73 -11.76
C ILE A 447 -9.73 -29.06 -12.26
N ALA A 448 -8.60 -29.49 -11.70
CA ALA A 448 -8.00 -30.75 -12.09
C ALA A 448 -8.78 -31.97 -11.60
N SER A 449 -9.31 -31.97 -10.38
CA SER A 449 -10.11 -33.08 -9.85
C SER A 449 -11.45 -33.25 -10.60
N SER A 450 -12.07 -32.15 -11.02
CA SER A 450 -13.31 -32.17 -11.81
C SER A 450 -13.18 -32.80 -13.21
N SER A 451 -11.94 -33.04 -13.66
CA SER A 451 -11.65 -33.69 -14.96
C SER A 451 -11.57 -35.22 -14.88
N ILE A 452 -11.75 -35.82 -13.69
CA ILE A 452 -11.78 -37.28 -13.49
C ILE A 452 -13.24 -37.72 -13.29
N PRO A 453 -13.87 -38.34 -14.31
CA PRO A 453 -15.17 -39.00 -14.11
C PRO A 453 -15.06 -40.08 -13.05
N ASP A 454 -15.98 -40.03 -12.08
CA ASP A 454 -16.10 -41.01 -11.00
C ASP A 454 -16.26 -42.41 -11.61
N LEU A 455 -15.22 -43.25 -11.48
CA LEU A 455 -15.21 -44.61 -12.05
C LEU A 455 -16.36 -45.47 -11.49
N LYS A 456 -16.95 -45.08 -10.36
CA LYS A 456 -18.14 -45.73 -9.79
C LYS A 456 -19.42 -45.54 -10.59
N SER A 457 -19.49 -44.53 -11.45
CA SER A 457 -20.64 -44.31 -12.33
C SER A 457 -20.66 -45.20 -13.57
N LEU A 458 -19.57 -45.93 -13.85
CA LEU A 458 -19.45 -46.83 -15.00
C LEU A 458 -19.61 -48.32 -14.65
N GLU A 459 -19.71 -48.67 -13.37
CA GLU A 459 -19.94 -50.07 -12.93
C GLU A 459 -21.40 -50.35 -12.51
N THR A 460 -22.26 -49.34 -12.44
CA THR A 460 -23.69 -49.50 -12.10
C THR A 460 -24.65 -49.20 -13.24
N ASP A 461 -24.24 -49.44 -14.49
CA ASP A 461 -25.17 -49.56 -15.61
C ASP A 461 -25.80 -50.97 -15.62
N THR A 462 -26.55 -51.28 -14.55
CA THR A 462 -27.63 -52.27 -14.59
C THR A 462 -28.92 -51.55 -14.24
N GLU A 463 -29.68 -51.28 -15.31
CA GLU A 463 -31.13 -51.04 -15.42
C GLU A 463 -31.84 -50.20 -14.32
N ASP A 464 -32.57 -49.20 -14.81
CA ASP A 464 -33.58 -48.38 -14.13
C ASP A 464 -33.10 -47.30 -13.14
N GLN A 465 -32.98 -46.05 -13.63
CA GLN A 465 -33.75 -44.91 -13.09
C GLN A 465 -33.60 -43.63 -13.92
N SER A 466 -34.75 -43.03 -14.21
CA SER A 466 -34.98 -41.79 -14.94
C SER A 466 -34.83 -40.55 -14.04
N ASP A 467 -33.64 -40.31 -13.51
CA ASP A 467 -33.26 -39.00 -13.00
C ASP A 467 -31.83 -38.71 -13.44
N SER A 468 -31.67 -37.76 -14.35
CA SER A 468 -30.36 -37.33 -14.83
C SER A 468 -29.53 -36.81 -13.65
N PRO A 469 -28.41 -37.45 -13.25
CA PRO A 469 -27.47 -36.75 -12.40
C PRO A 469 -26.95 -35.56 -13.20
N GLU A 470 -27.01 -34.35 -12.62
CA GLU A 470 -26.37 -33.16 -13.18
C GLU A 470 -24.93 -33.54 -13.54
N SER A 471 -24.64 -33.71 -14.83
CA SER A 471 -23.29 -34.03 -15.28
C SER A 471 -22.39 -32.88 -14.84
N VAL A 472 -21.46 -33.15 -13.92
CA VAL A 472 -20.45 -32.18 -13.49
C VAL A 472 -19.73 -31.70 -14.75
N ALA A 473 -19.96 -30.43 -15.10
CA ALA A 473 -19.38 -29.86 -16.31
C ALA A 473 -17.85 -29.86 -16.19
N ASP A 474 -17.14 -30.45 -17.15
CA ASP A 474 -15.68 -30.44 -17.19
C ASP A 474 -15.18 -28.98 -17.18
N LEU A 475 -14.51 -28.58 -16.09
CA LEU A 475 -14.06 -27.21 -15.85
C LEU A 475 -12.73 -26.91 -16.53
N ARG A 476 -11.96 -27.93 -16.93
CA ARG A 476 -10.60 -27.76 -17.46
C ARG A 476 -10.56 -27.03 -18.82
N PRO A 477 -11.48 -27.28 -19.77
CA PRO A 477 -11.60 -26.47 -20.98
C PRO A 477 -11.97 -25.01 -20.72
N ARG A 478 -12.50 -24.69 -19.53
CA ARG A 478 -13.02 -23.39 -19.11
C ARG A 478 -12.18 -22.75 -17.99
N ALA A 479 -10.91 -23.13 -17.86
CA ALA A 479 -10.01 -22.58 -16.84
C ALA A 479 -9.94 -21.04 -16.91
N GLY A 480 -9.99 -20.45 -18.10
CA GLY A 480 -10.06 -19.00 -18.30
C GLY A 480 -11.29 -18.39 -17.62
N ILE A 481 -12.49 -18.89 -17.92
CA ILE A 481 -13.74 -18.43 -17.30
C ILE A 481 -13.72 -18.59 -15.77
N THR A 482 -13.24 -19.72 -15.24
CA THR A 482 -13.15 -19.93 -13.78
C THR A 482 -12.21 -18.91 -13.12
N MET A 483 -11.05 -18.67 -13.73
CA MET A 483 -10.10 -17.65 -13.26
C MET A 483 -10.65 -16.23 -13.40
N ALA A 484 -11.48 -15.97 -14.40
CA ALA A 484 -12.17 -14.70 -14.54
C ALA A 484 -13.22 -14.47 -13.46
N ILE A 485 -14.01 -15.49 -13.11
CA ILE A 485 -14.98 -15.42 -12.00
C ILE A 485 -14.26 -15.11 -10.69
N HIS A 486 -13.11 -15.75 -10.46
CA HIS A 486 -12.24 -15.41 -9.33
C HIS A 486 -11.82 -13.95 -9.32
N ASN A 487 -11.45 -13.42 -10.48
CA ASN A 487 -11.09 -12.02 -10.59
C ASN A 487 -12.28 -11.08 -10.34
N ILE A 488 -13.50 -11.44 -10.75
CA ILE A 488 -14.72 -10.67 -10.40
C ILE A 488 -14.90 -10.65 -8.88
N ALA A 489 -14.74 -11.79 -8.20
CA ALA A 489 -14.85 -11.88 -6.75
C ALA A 489 -13.81 -11.02 -6.03
N ILE A 490 -12.61 -10.90 -6.60
CA ILE A 490 -11.53 -10.06 -6.09
C ILE A 490 -11.74 -8.57 -6.40
N ALA A 491 -12.18 -8.22 -7.61
CA ALA A 491 -12.23 -6.83 -8.10
C ALA A 491 -13.48 -6.07 -7.63
N THR A 492 -14.62 -6.74 -7.52
CA THR A 492 -15.88 -6.14 -7.05
C THR A 492 -15.77 -5.45 -5.68
N PRO A 493 -15.22 -6.08 -4.62
CA PRO A 493 -15.08 -5.43 -3.31
C PRO A 493 -14.13 -4.22 -3.35
N GLN A 494 -13.18 -4.19 -4.27
CA GLN A 494 -12.25 -3.05 -4.42
C GLN A 494 -12.97 -1.80 -4.89
N MET A 495 -14.00 -1.95 -5.75
CA MET A 495 -14.84 -0.82 -6.16
C MET A 495 -15.56 -0.20 -4.96
N LEU A 496 -16.09 -1.04 -4.06
CA LEU A 496 -16.71 -0.59 -2.83
C LEU A 496 -15.69 0.14 -1.94
N SER A 497 -14.50 -0.44 -1.75
CA SER A 497 -13.43 0.15 -0.95
C SER A 497 -12.94 1.50 -1.52
N ALA A 498 -12.80 1.61 -2.84
CA ALA A 498 -12.44 2.85 -3.53
C ALA A 498 -13.49 3.95 -3.35
N ILE A 499 -14.78 3.62 -3.52
CA ILE A 499 -15.89 4.58 -3.34
C ILE A 499 -15.95 5.04 -1.89
N VAL A 500 -15.89 4.12 -0.93
CA VAL A 500 -15.88 4.44 0.50
C VAL A 500 -14.67 5.30 0.84
N GLY A 501 -13.48 4.97 0.35
CA GLY A 501 -12.28 5.77 0.54
C GLY A 501 -12.41 7.19 -0.03
N ALA A 502 -12.96 7.33 -1.24
CA ALA A 502 -13.21 8.64 -1.85
C ALA A 502 -14.23 9.47 -1.05
N LEU A 503 -15.30 8.84 -0.54
CA LEU A 503 -16.28 9.47 0.33
C LEU A 503 -15.67 9.91 1.67
N ILE A 504 -14.79 9.10 2.26
CA ILE A 504 -14.07 9.46 3.49
C ILE A 504 -13.17 10.67 3.23
N TYR A 505 -12.38 10.68 2.16
CA TYR A 505 -11.55 11.84 1.81
C TYR A 505 -12.39 13.08 1.53
N TRP A 506 -13.51 12.94 0.81
CA TRP A 506 -14.42 14.04 0.56
C TRP A 506 -15.00 14.58 1.87
N ALA A 507 -15.48 13.70 2.75
CA ALA A 507 -16.03 14.05 4.05
C ALA A 507 -15.02 14.78 4.94
N ILE A 508 -13.78 14.26 5.05
CA ILE A 508 -12.72 14.88 5.87
C ILE A 508 -12.36 16.28 5.35
N ILE A 509 -12.32 16.48 4.03
CA ILE A 509 -11.94 17.77 3.44
C ILE A 509 -13.11 18.78 3.52
N TRP A 510 -14.33 18.35 3.23
CA TRP A 510 -15.46 19.26 3.07
C TRP A 510 -16.28 19.48 4.34
N LEU A 511 -16.41 18.49 5.24
CA LEU A 511 -17.20 18.66 6.47
C LEU A 511 -16.69 19.79 7.37
N PRO A 512 -15.36 19.99 7.56
CA PRO A 512 -14.86 21.15 8.30
C PRO A 512 -15.23 22.48 7.62
N SER A 513 -15.10 22.58 6.29
CA SER A 513 -15.47 23.80 5.55
C SER A 513 -16.98 24.08 5.60
N LEU A 514 -17.81 23.04 5.59
CA LEU A 514 -19.26 23.16 5.72
C LEU A 514 -19.64 23.57 7.14
N TYR A 515 -18.99 22.99 8.15
CA TYR A 515 -19.14 23.35 9.56
C TYR A 515 -18.78 24.82 9.79
N GLU A 516 -17.60 25.27 9.35
CA GLU A 516 -17.17 26.67 9.43
C GLU A 516 -18.14 27.61 8.68
N SER A 517 -18.59 27.24 7.48
CA SER A 517 -19.55 28.05 6.70
C SER A 517 -20.97 28.10 7.29
N SER A 518 -21.34 27.10 8.11
CA SER A 518 -22.63 27.02 8.81
C SER A 518 -22.62 27.75 10.16
N LEU A 519 -21.50 27.70 10.88
CA LEU A 519 -21.23 28.53 12.05
C LEU A 519 -21.21 30.02 11.67
N CYS A 520 -20.52 30.39 10.59
CA CYS A 520 -20.51 31.78 10.10
C CYS A 520 -21.90 32.27 9.68
N ARG A 521 -22.73 31.41 9.06
CA ARG A 521 -24.10 31.76 8.68
C ARG A 521 -25.04 31.90 9.88
N ASN A 522 -24.90 31.05 10.90
CA ASN A 522 -25.70 31.15 12.12
C ASN A 522 -25.26 32.32 13.03
N PHE A 523 -24.01 32.79 12.91
CA PHE A 523 -23.55 33.98 13.65
C PHE A 523 -24.06 35.30 13.04
N GLN A 524 -24.32 35.34 11.73
CA GLN A 524 -24.85 36.54 11.06
C GLN A 524 -26.39 36.64 11.08
N SER A 525 -27.11 35.57 11.38
CA SER A 525 -28.57 35.60 11.48
C SER A 525 -29.08 34.79 12.67
N THR A 526 -29.30 35.44 13.82
CA THR A 526 -30.59 35.47 14.54
C THR A 526 -30.42 35.84 16.02
N THR A 527 -30.89 37.03 16.36
CA THR A 527 -31.68 37.26 17.58
C THR A 527 -32.97 36.43 17.49
N THR A 528 -32.90 35.11 17.73
CA THR A 528 -33.95 34.18 18.22
C THR A 528 -33.64 32.75 17.78
N PRO A 529 -33.67 31.74 18.68
CA PRO A 529 -33.37 30.37 18.32
C PRO A 529 -34.61 29.68 17.74
N GLN A 530 -34.53 29.24 16.49
CA GLN A 530 -35.35 28.13 15.98
C GLN A 530 -34.44 26.97 15.58
N THR A 531 -34.61 25.85 16.28
CA THR A 531 -33.89 24.61 16.10
C THR A 531 -34.38 23.85 14.86
N SER A 532 -33.56 23.78 13.82
CA SER A 532 -33.66 22.72 12.81
C SER A 532 -32.42 21.82 12.92
N GLU A 533 -32.61 20.68 13.58
CA GLU A 533 -31.59 19.65 13.77
C GLU A 533 -31.17 19.03 12.44
N ILE A 534 -29.89 19.17 12.07
CA ILE A 534 -29.25 18.27 11.11
C ILE A 534 -28.61 17.15 11.94
N SER A 535 -29.25 15.99 11.98
CA SER A 535 -28.70 14.83 12.68
C SER A 535 -27.56 14.21 11.85
N ILE A 536 -26.32 14.47 12.27
CA ILE A 536 -25.16 13.74 11.76
C ILE A 536 -25.13 12.37 12.47
N PRO A 537 -25.06 11.25 11.73
CA PRO A 537 -24.96 9.93 12.34
C PRO A 537 -23.77 9.83 13.29
N THR A 538 -24.03 9.39 14.52
CA THR A 538 -23.06 9.31 15.63
C THR A 538 -21.79 8.53 15.30
N TRP A 539 -21.82 7.60 14.34
CA TRP A 539 -20.64 6.86 13.90
C TRP A 539 -19.64 7.71 13.07
N ILE A 540 -20.10 8.77 12.40
CA ILE A 540 -19.22 9.70 11.67
C ILE A 540 -18.45 10.58 12.66
N LEU A 541 -19.14 11.07 13.69
CA LEU A 541 -18.53 11.78 14.80
C LEU A 541 -17.57 10.87 15.57
N LEU A 542 -17.95 9.61 15.80
CA LEU A 542 -17.08 8.62 16.43
C LEU A 542 -15.84 8.32 15.57
N ALA A 543 -15.96 8.27 14.24
CA ALA A 543 -14.81 8.09 13.34
C ALA A 543 -13.88 9.31 13.33
N CYS A 544 -14.42 10.53 13.38
CA CYS A 544 -13.64 11.75 13.55
C CYS A 544 -12.96 11.84 14.93
N MET A 545 -13.63 11.39 15.99
CA MET A 545 -13.07 11.34 17.36
C MET A 545 -12.00 10.27 17.52
N LEU A 546 -12.21 9.07 16.94
CA LEU A 546 -11.25 7.97 16.95
C LEU A 546 -9.99 8.28 16.12
N TRP A 547 -10.10 9.11 15.08
CA TRP A 547 -8.96 9.56 14.27
C TRP A 547 -8.15 10.69 14.93
N ARG A 548 -8.79 11.57 15.72
CA ARG A 548 -8.11 12.69 16.39
C ARG A 548 -7.35 12.31 17.66
N GLY A 549 -7.54 11.11 18.20
CA GLY A 549 -6.95 10.74 19.50
C GLY A 549 -7.48 11.56 20.69
N ASP A 550 -8.57 12.33 20.48
CA ASP A 550 -9.13 13.20 21.51
C ASP A 550 -9.92 12.38 22.54
N SER A 551 -9.36 12.29 23.74
CA SER A 551 -10.04 11.77 24.92
C SER A 551 -10.96 12.85 25.50
N ARG A 552 -12.16 13.00 24.92
CA ARG A 552 -13.37 13.75 25.36
C ARG A 552 -13.69 15.01 24.53
N PRO A 553 -14.97 15.23 24.17
CA PRO A 553 -15.45 16.55 23.79
C PRO A 553 -15.86 17.35 25.05
N THR A 554 -15.38 18.57 25.19
CA THR A 554 -15.97 19.54 26.14
C THR A 554 -16.52 20.72 25.36
N CYS A 555 -17.83 20.71 25.10
CA CYS A 555 -18.59 21.95 24.94
C CYS A 555 -18.71 22.61 26.33
N PRO A 556 -18.57 23.95 26.42
CA PRO A 556 -19.10 24.69 27.55
C PRO A 556 -20.60 24.82 27.34
N ASP A 557 -21.39 24.06 28.10
CA ASP A 557 -22.65 24.52 28.70
C ASP A 557 -23.42 23.33 29.30
N SER A 558 -23.74 23.50 30.57
CA SER A 558 -24.21 22.48 31.48
C SER A 558 -25.72 22.25 31.42
N GLU A 559 -26.32 21.96 30.25
CA GLU A 559 -27.79 21.71 30.20
C GLU A 559 -28.33 20.92 28.98
N CYS A 560 -27.67 19.82 28.55
CA CYS A 560 -28.21 18.96 27.48
C CYS A 560 -28.72 17.58 27.99
N PRO A 561 -30.04 17.28 27.94
CA PRO A 561 -30.62 16.04 28.49
C PRO A 561 -30.27 14.75 27.70
N ILE A 562 -29.72 14.85 26.49
CA ILE A 562 -29.34 13.70 25.64
C ILE A 562 -28.02 13.06 26.09
N PHE A 563 -27.17 13.80 26.82
CA PHE A 563 -25.85 13.32 27.26
C PHE A 563 -25.94 12.31 28.43
N ARG A 564 -27.03 12.36 29.20
CA ARG A 564 -27.19 11.53 30.42
C ARG A 564 -27.56 10.06 30.11
N SER A 565 -28.24 9.78 28.98
CA SER A 565 -28.55 8.40 28.57
C SER A 565 -27.36 7.67 27.94
N SER A 566 -26.46 8.41 27.28
CA SER A 566 -25.31 7.85 26.56
C SER A 566 -24.12 7.53 27.48
N LEU A 567 -23.98 8.26 28.60
CA LEU A 567 -22.98 7.97 29.65
C LEU A 567 -23.25 6.65 30.40
N GLN A 568 -24.52 6.23 30.54
CA GLN A 568 -24.87 4.96 31.17
C GLN A 568 -24.50 3.73 30.31
N SER A 569 -24.43 3.87 28.98
CA SER A 569 -23.91 2.82 28.09
C SER A 569 -22.38 2.71 28.10
N MET A 570 -21.65 3.81 28.33
CA MET A 570 -20.18 3.82 28.37
C MET A 570 -19.61 3.13 29.62
N ALA A 571 -20.24 3.30 30.79
CA ALA A 571 -19.80 2.68 32.04
C ALA A 571 -19.85 1.13 32.03
N ARG A 572 -20.70 0.53 31.18
CA ARG A 572 -20.75 -0.93 30.99
C ARG A 572 -19.63 -1.47 30.10
N PHE A 573 -19.01 -0.64 29.26
CA PHE A 573 -18.00 -1.07 28.29
C PHE A 573 -16.58 -1.00 28.87
N GLU A 574 -16.28 -0.01 29.72
CA GLU A 574 -15.00 0.05 30.46
C GLU A 574 -14.79 -1.17 31.37
N ASP A 575 -15.85 -1.69 31.99
CA ASP A 575 -15.79 -2.87 32.86
C ASP A 575 -15.49 -4.17 32.06
N VAL A 576 -15.89 -4.22 30.79
CA VAL A 576 -15.58 -5.34 29.88
C VAL A 576 -14.12 -5.26 29.40
N VAL A 577 -13.63 -4.06 29.09
CA VAL A 577 -12.24 -3.83 28.66
C VAL A 577 -11.25 -4.10 29.81
N LEU A 578 -11.59 -3.72 31.04
CA LEU A 578 -10.78 -4.01 32.24
C LEU A 578 -10.73 -5.50 32.58
N LYS A 579 -11.83 -6.25 32.36
CA LYS A 579 -11.87 -7.71 32.52
C LYS A 579 -11.05 -8.44 31.45
N LEU A 580 -11.09 -7.97 30.20
CA LEU A 580 -10.28 -8.52 29.11
C LEU A 580 -8.78 -8.25 29.29
N ARG A 581 -8.40 -7.07 29.81
CA ARG A 581 -7.01 -6.74 30.16
C ARG A 581 -6.44 -7.65 31.26
N ARG A 582 -7.27 -8.04 32.23
CA ARG A 582 -6.89 -8.92 33.35
C ARG A 582 -6.81 -10.40 32.94
N TRP A 583 -7.53 -10.80 31.88
CA TRP A 583 -7.45 -12.13 31.28
C TRP A 583 -6.24 -12.29 30.34
N ALA A 584 -5.86 -11.24 29.62
CA ALA A 584 -4.77 -11.28 28.63
C ALA A 584 -3.35 -11.23 29.23
N PHE A 585 -3.19 -10.72 30.45
CA PHE A 585 -1.87 -10.55 31.09
C PHE A 585 -1.91 -10.91 32.59
N PRO A 586 -1.79 -12.20 32.97
CA PRO A 586 -1.54 -12.57 34.35
C PRO A 586 -0.10 -12.18 34.71
N SER A 587 0.09 -11.36 35.75
CA SER A 587 1.41 -11.06 36.32
C SER A 587 1.86 -12.22 37.20
N GLU A 588 2.93 -12.91 36.82
CA GLU A 588 3.67 -13.80 37.73
C GLU A 588 4.80 -13.02 38.41
N GLU A 589 4.71 -12.91 39.73
CA GLU A 589 5.82 -12.52 40.61
C GLU A 589 6.76 -13.72 40.81
N ASN A 590 8.05 -13.39 40.78
CA ASN A 590 9.20 -14.28 40.81
C ASN A 590 9.47 -14.83 42.23
N ASN A 591 9.98 -16.05 42.35
CA ASN A 591 10.80 -16.47 43.49
C ASN A 591 11.94 -17.38 43.01
N GLY A 592 13.17 -17.05 43.44
CA GLY A 592 14.45 -17.64 43.01
C GLY A 592 14.62 -19.14 43.33
N SER A 593 15.74 -19.80 43.03
CA SER A 593 17.12 -19.30 42.94
C SER A 593 18.05 -20.31 42.19
N ASP A 594 19.26 -19.82 41.87
CA ASP A 594 20.55 -20.53 41.77
C ASP A 594 20.93 -21.38 40.52
N GLU A 595 21.53 -20.67 39.54
CA GLU A 595 22.95 -20.72 39.12
C GLU A 595 23.75 -22.04 38.92
N LYS A 596 24.64 -21.98 37.90
CA LYS A 596 25.89 -22.75 37.61
C LYS A 596 25.78 -23.89 36.59
N LEU A 597 26.69 -24.09 35.62
CA LEU A 597 27.94 -23.42 35.22
C LEU A 597 28.34 -23.92 33.81
N LEU A 598 29.13 -23.08 33.14
CA LEU A 598 29.81 -23.21 31.86
C LEU A 598 30.72 -24.45 31.64
N ALA A 599 30.85 -24.77 30.33
CA ALA A 599 32.08 -25.01 29.56
C ALA A 599 32.73 -26.41 29.46
N SER A 600 33.24 -26.61 28.23
CA SER A 600 34.53 -27.27 27.89
C SER A 600 34.51 -28.82 27.91
N THR A 601 35.21 -29.62 27.11
CA THR A 601 36.03 -29.55 25.88
C THR A 601 36.36 -31.04 25.58
N THR A 602 36.57 -31.41 24.31
CA THR A 602 37.35 -32.58 23.83
C THR A 602 37.06 -34.00 24.35
N SER A 603 36.75 -34.93 23.45
CA SER A 603 37.77 -35.82 22.87
C SER A 603 37.15 -36.90 21.98
N SER A 604 38.00 -37.34 21.06
CA SER A 604 37.90 -38.38 20.02
C SER A 604 37.36 -39.75 20.46
N SER A 605 36.72 -40.43 19.52
CA SER A 605 37.05 -41.83 19.22
C SER A 605 36.69 -42.20 17.78
N VAL A 606 37.66 -42.82 17.12
CA VAL A 606 37.65 -43.38 15.76
C VAL A 606 37.22 -44.84 15.84
N ALA A 607 36.35 -45.30 14.94
CA ALA A 607 36.21 -46.68 14.45
C ALA A 607 35.03 -46.72 13.47
N SER A 608 35.00 -47.42 12.35
CA SER A 608 35.96 -48.14 11.51
C SER A 608 35.17 -48.36 10.21
N ILE A 609 35.83 -48.18 9.08
CA ILE A 609 35.28 -48.22 7.72
C ILE A 609 35.14 -49.68 7.28
N ASP A 610 33.95 -50.06 6.82
CA ASP A 610 33.76 -51.13 5.84
C ASP A 610 33.28 -50.45 4.55
N GLU A 611 34.18 -50.42 3.55
CA GLU A 611 33.93 -50.02 2.17
C GLU A 611 33.35 -51.22 1.43
N ASP A 612 32.18 -51.05 0.80
CA ASP A 612 31.88 -51.49 -0.58
C ASP A 612 30.36 -51.39 -0.84
N ASP A 613 29.87 -50.18 -1.12
CA ASP A 613 28.65 -49.93 -1.94
C ASP A 613 28.37 -48.43 -2.27
N SER A 614 29.34 -47.53 -2.06
CA SER A 614 29.07 -46.08 -1.97
C SER A 614 28.91 -45.32 -3.31
N SER A 615 29.38 -45.83 -4.45
CA SER A 615 29.62 -44.94 -5.61
C SER A 615 28.38 -44.32 -6.29
N SER A 616 27.19 -44.92 -6.15
CA SER A 616 25.92 -44.40 -6.70
C SER A 616 25.13 -43.57 -5.67
N SER A 617 25.06 -44.05 -4.43
CA SER A 617 24.42 -43.36 -3.28
C SER A 617 25.17 -42.08 -2.87
N GLU A 618 26.50 -42.07 -2.97
CA GLU A 618 27.35 -40.94 -2.55
C GLU A 618 27.26 -39.74 -3.51
N LYS A 619 27.03 -39.97 -4.81
CA LYS A 619 26.75 -38.89 -5.78
C LYS A 619 25.36 -38.27 -5.57
N GLU A 620 24.36 -39.08 -5.24
CA GLU A 620 22.99 -38.62 -5.02
C GLU A 620 22.85 -37.88 -3.68
N THR A 621 23.47 -38.39 -2.62
CA THR A 621 23.54 -37.74 -1.29
C THR A 621 24.38 -36.46 -1.30
N ARG A 622 25.50 -36.41 -2.04
CA ARG A 622 26.29 -35.19 -2.22
C ARG A 622 25.50 -34.13 -2.99
N SER A 623 24.80 -34.49 -4.06
CA SER A 623 23.91 -33.58 -4.81
C SER A 623 22.76 -33.04 -3.94
N GLN A 624 22.11 -33.89 -3.14
CA GLN A 624 21.06 -33.46 -2.20
C GLN A 624 21.60 -32.56 -1.08
N THR A 625 22.82 -32.81 -0.60
CA THR A 625 23.47 -31.99 0.42
C THR A 625 23.82 -30.61 -0.12
N HIS A 626 24.38 -30.52 -1.34
CA HIS A 626 24.63 -29.23 -2.01
C HIS A 626 23.33 -28.43 -2.23
N HIS A 627 22.24 -29.07 -2.64
CA HIS A 627 20.93 -28.41 -2.77
C HIS A 627 20.38 -27.88 -1.44
N ARG A 628 20.54 -28.62 -0.34
CA ARG A 628 20.13 -28.17 1.00
C ARG A 628 20.97 -27.00 1.50
N ILE A 629 22.29 -27.05 1.32
CA ILE A 629 23.20 -25.96 1.70
C ILE A 629 22.88 -24.70 0.90
N PHE A 630 22.69 -24.82 -0.42
CA PHE A 630 22.32 -23.69 -1.28
C PHE A 630 20.97 -23.06 -0.87
N PHE A 631 19.99 -23.90 -0.55
CA PHE A 631 18.67 -23.45 -0.10
C PHE A 631 18.73 -22.70 1.24
N ILE A 632 19.41 -23.27 2.24
CA ILE A 632 19.59 -22.64 3.56
C ILE A 632 20.40 -21.34 3.42
N SER A 633 21.47 -21.35 2.63
CA SER A 633 22.27 -20.16 2.34
C SER A 633 21.45 -19.05 1.66
N SER A 634 20.57 -19.41 0.73
CA SER A 634 19.67 -18.45 0.05
C SER A 634 18.67 -17.82 1.02
N ILE A 635 18.05 -18.62 1.91
CA ILE A 635 17.15 -18.10 2.94
C ILE A 635 17.89 -17.18 3.89
N LEU A 636 19.07 -17.60 4.37
CA LEU A 636 19.88 -16.80 5.28
C LEU A 636 20.29 -15.47 4.62
N ALA A 637 20.67 -15.48 3.35
CA ALA A 637 20.99 -14.27 2.59
C ALA A 637 19.80 -13.31 2.51
N ILE A 638 18.58 -13.81 2.29
CA ILE A 638 17.36 -12.97 2.24
C ILE A 638 17.04 -12.40 3.63
N ILE A 639 17.18 -13.20 4.69
CA ILE A 639 16.98 -12.73 6.07
C ILE A 639 18.00 -11.66 6.42
N ILE A 640 19.27 -11.86 6.08
CA ILE A 640 20.33 -10.87 6.28
C ILE A 640 20.02 -9.61 5.49
N LEU A 641 19.63 -9.72 4.21
CA LEU A 641 19.27 -8.57 3.38
C LEU A 641 18.08 -7.81 3.97
N GLY A 642 17.04 -8.52 4.42
CA GLY A 642 15.89 -7.93 5.10
C GLY A 642 16.26 -7.22 6.40
N ALA A 643 17.14 -7.83 7.21
CA ALA A 643 17.64 -7.23 8.45
C ALA A 643 18.50 -6.00 8.19
N VAL A 644 19.38 -6.05 7.18
CA VAL A 644 20.17 -4.89 6.73
C VAL A 644 19.23 -3.78 6.26
N THR A 645 18.25 -4.10 5.42
CA THR A 645 17.26 -3.13 4.92
C THR A 645 16.49 -2.47 6.06
N LEU A 646 16.02 -3.26 7.04
CA LEU A 646 15.34 -2.76 8.23
C LEU A 646 16.27 -1.91 9.10
N THR A 647 17.53 -2.31 9.26
CA THR A 647 18.52 -1.55 10.02
C THR A 647 18.85 -0.22 9.34
N THR A 648 19.02 -0.21 8.01
CA THR A 648 19.18 1.02 7.24
C THR A 648 17.98 1.93 7.43
N LEU A 649 16.76 1.38 7.35
CA LEU A 649 15.54 2.14 7.57
C LEU A 649 15.48 2.73 8.99
N LEU A 650 15.87 1.96 10.02
CA LEU A 650 15.94 2.42 11.41
C LEU A 650 16.96 3.56 11.58
N VAL A 651 18.20 3.36 11.13
CA VAL A 651 19.29 4.34 11.27
C VAL A 651 18.95 5.63 10.52
N ASP A 652 18.49 5.52 9.28
CA ASP A 652 18.22 6.67 8.42
C ASP A 652 16.97 7.44 8.91
N SER A 653 15.97 6.73 9.45
CA SER A 653 14.80 7.38 10.07
C SER A 653 15.14 8.21 11.30
N HIS A 654 16.13 7.78 12.11
CA HIS A 654 16.59 8.52 13.28
C HIS A 654 17.63 9.59 12.96
N SER A 655 18.30 9.52 11.80
CA SER A 655 19.31 10.50 11.42
C SER A 655 18.71 11.90 11.20
N GLY A 656 17.44 11.95 10.79
CA GLY A 656 16.76 13.17 10.37
C GLY A 656 17.44 13.89 9.19
N VAL A 657 18.51 13.38 8.59
CA VAL A 657 19.24 14.11 7.55
C VAL A 657 18.42 14.07 6.26
N VAL A 658 18.00 15.25 5.77
CA VAL A 658 17.35 15.36 4.46
C VAL A 658 18.43 15.54 3.39
N PRO A 659 18.56 14.61 2.41
CA PRO A 659 19.59 14.72 1.38
C PRO A 659 19.44 16.01 0.56
N ASN A 660 20.57 16.66 0.26
CA ASN A 660 20.64 17.90 -0.54
C ASN A 660 19.97 19.14 0.08
N THR A 661 19.62 19.10 1.37
CA THR A 661 19.29 20.29 2.14
C THR A 661 20.46 20.65 3.03
N PRO A 662 20.72 21.95 3.29
CA PRO A 662 21.62 22.33 4.38
C PRO A 662 21.24 21.57 5.66
N PRO A 663 22.19 21.22 6.54
CA PRO A 663 21.84 20.72 7.86
C PRO A 663 20.80 21.66 8.49
N PRO A 664 19.85 21.15 9.29
CA PRO A 664 18.96 22.04 10.03
C PRO A 664 19.87 23.09 10.70
N PRO A 665 19.61 24.39 10.52
CA PRO A 665 20.41 25.42 11.17
C PRO A 665 20.58 25.03 12.63
N SER A 666 21.78 25.15 13.19
CA SER A 666 21.98 24.90 14.61
C SER A 666 20.94 25.72 15.37
N GLN A 667 19.95 25.04 15.93
CA GLN A 667 18.95 25.72 16.74
C GLN A 667 19.69 26.16 17.99
N GLY A 668 19.86 27.48 18.14
CA GLY A 668 20.17 28.03 19.45
C GLY A 668 19.04 27.61 20.39
N GLY A 669 19.38 27.04 21.53
CA GLY A 669 18.44 26.59 22.55
C GLY A 669 18.08 25.11 22.52
N SER A 670 19.03 24.32 23.04
CA SER A 670 18.93 22.87 23.21
C SER A 670 17.84 22.39 24.18
N GLN A 671 17.17 23.29 24.90
CA GLN A 671 16.16 22.92 25.88
C GLN A 671 14.93 23.82 25.79
N VAL A 672 13.79 23.20 25.48
CA VAL A 672 12.47 23.82 25.59
C VAL A 672 12.09 23.88 27.07
N VAL A 673 11.86 25.09 27.57
CA VAL A 673 11.48 25.36 28.96
C VAL A 673 9.96 25.43 29.10
N ALA A 674 9.26 25.95 28.09
CA ALA A 674 7.80 26.03 28.05
C ALA A 674 7.28 26.12 26.60
N HIS A 675 6.02 25.74 26.37
CA HIS A 675 5.40 25.75 25.05
C HIS A 675 3.90 26.07 25.09
N CYS A 676 3.39 26.69 24.02
CA CYS A 676 1.99 27.12 23.90
C CYS A 676 1.08 26.17 23.11
N GLY A 677 1.53 24.94 22.86
CA GLY A 677 0.73 23.94 22.17
C GLY A 677 0.69 24.13 20.65
N ILE A 678 -0.42 23.75 20.02
CA ILE A 678 -0.63 23.82 18.56
C ILE A 678 -1.92 24.56 18.15
N SER A 679 -2.65 25.14 19.11
CA SER A 679 -3.89 25.87 18.86
C SER A 679 -4.06 27.04 19.84
N ALA A 680 -4.80 28.08 19.44
CA ALA A 680 -5.04 29.26 20.28
C ALA A 680 -5.75 28.88 21.59
N GLN A 681 -6.65 27.89 21.53
CA GLN A 681 -7.33 27.38 22.71
C GLN A 681 -6.38 26.70 23.70
N GLU A 682 -5.51 25.82 23.20
CA GLU A 682 -4.49 25.16 24.02
C GLU A 682 -3.50 26.18 24.60
N ALA A 683 -3.15 27.21 23.83
CA ALA A 683 -2.30 28.30 24.29
C ALA A 683 -2.93 29.06 25.46
N MET A 684 -4.22 29.42 25.35
CA MET A 684 -4.97 30.08 26.43
C MET A 684 -5.06 29.20 27.69
N GLU A 685 -5.33 27.90 27.54
CA GLU A 685 -5.38 26.94 28.65
C GLU A 685 -4.03 26.80 29.36
N ARG A 686 -2.94 26.89 28.61
CA ARG A 686 -1.56 26.88 29.13
C ARG A 686 -1.11 28.23 29.68
N GLY A 687 -1.98 29.24 29.68
CA GLY A 687 -1.68 30.58 30.18
C GLY A 687 -0.74 31.39 29.28
N CYS A 688 -0.62 31.02 28.01
CA CYS A 688 0.12 31.81 27.03
C CYS A 688 -0.66 33.08 26.66
N LEU A 689 0.10 34.11 26.32
CA LEU A 689 -0.41 35.43 25.97
C LEU A 689 -0.23 35.67 24.48
N TRP A 690 -1.19 36.37 23.88
CA TRP A 690 -1.10 36.82 22.49
C TRP A 690 -0.08 37.94 22.37
N ASP A 691 0.82 37.82 21.40
CA ASP A 691 1.79 38.85 21.04
C ASP A 691 1.68 39.25 19.58
N ILE A 692 1.45 40.54 19.33
CA ILE A 692 1.35 41.10 17.98
C ILE A 692 2.74 41.24 17.32
N MET A 693 3.80 41.47 18.10
CA MET A 693 5.12 41.68 17.52
C MET A 693 5.76 40.37 17.07
N SER A 694 5.56 39.25 17.76
CA SER A 694 5.92 37.90 17.29
C SER A 694 4.82 37.21 16.48
N PHE A 695 3.65 37.84 16.31
CA PHE A 695 2.48 37.24 15.65
C PHE A 695 2.16 35.82 16.14
N GLY A 696 2.10 35.66 17.47
CA GLY A 696 2.02 34.33 18.05
C GLY A 696 1.57 34.31 19.49
N TRP A 697 1.16 33.12 19.92
CA TRP A 697 0.91 32.83 21.31
C TRP A 697 2.22 32.46 22.00
N ILE A 698 2.60 33.21 23.03
CA ILE A 698 3.88 33.10 23.71
C ILE A 698 3.73 32.94 25.22
N HIS A 699 4.56 32.10 25.81
CA HIS A 699 4.50 31.81 27.24
C HIS A 699 5.13 32.95 28.05
N PRO A 700 4.58 33.35 29.20
CA PRO A 700 5.11 34.45 30.03
C PRO A 700 6.58 34.33 30.47
N LEU A 701 7.17 33.14 30.35
CA LEU A 701 8.58 32.90 30.69
C LEU A 701 9.57 33.49 29.69
N CYS A 702 9.15 33.71 28.44
CA CYS A 702 9.99 34.30 27.40
C CYS A 702 9.29 35.47 26.69
N PHE A 703 8.26 36.04 27.33
CA PHE A 703 7.49 37.14 26.78
C PHE A 703 7.62 38.40 27.64
N ASP A 704 8.20 39.44 27.04
CA ASP A 704 8.18 40.79 27.61
C ASP A 704 7.01 41.58 27.01
N LYS A 705 5.87 41.52 27.71
CA LYS A 705 4.64 42.20 27.30
C LYS A 705 4.82 43.72 27.24
N GLU A 706 5.53 44.31 28.20
CA GLU A 706 5.68 45.76 28.25
C GLU A 706 6.50 46.28 27.06
N GLU A 707 7.57 45.57 26.72
CA GLU A 707 8.40 45.93 25.58
C GLU A 707 7.69 45.66 24.25
N SER A 708 6.93 44.56 24.12
CA SER A 708 6.12 44.34 22.92
C SER A 708 5.07 45.43 22.71
N ASP A 709 4.28 45.75 23.74
CA ASP A 709 3.25 46.78 23.69
C ASP A 709 3.86 48.15 23.33
N ARG A 710 5.03 48.46 23.90
CA ARG A 710 5.79 49.68 23.62
C ARG A 710 6.28 49.73 22.17
N TRP A 711 6.76 48.60 21.63
CA TRP A 711 7.25 48.52 20.26
C TRP A 711 6.11 48.66 19.25
N ALA A 712 5.01 47.93 19.47
CA ALA A 712 3.80 48.02 18.66
C ALA A 712 3.20 49.43 18.67
N ALA A 713 3.15 50.10 19.83
CA ALA A 713 2.65 51.47 19.94
C ALA A 713 3.55 52.51 19.27
N LYS A 714 4.87 52.26 19.21
CA LYS A 714 5.84 53.20 18.62
C LYS A 714 5.90 53.14 17.11
N TYR A 715 5.77 51.94 16.53
CA TYR A 715 5.99 51.73 15.10
C TYR A 715 4.73 51.34 14.32
N GLY A 716 3.63 51.01 15.01
CA GLY A 716 2.32 50.85 14.41
C GLY A 716 1.56 52.18 14.26
N PRO A 717 0.27 52.14 13.87
CA PRO A 717 -0.54 50.94 13.62
C PRO A 717 -0.14 50.23 12.32
N PHE A 718 -0.30 48.91 12.30
CA PHE A 718 -0.09 48.07 11.12
C PHE A 718 -1.42 47.60 10.56
N ASP A 719 -1.53 47.56 9.24
CA ASP A 719 -2.72 47.05 8.55
C ASP A 719 -2.64 45.53 8.34
N TRP A 720 -3.77 44.85 8.49
CA TRP A 720 -3.88 43.39 8.43
C TRP A 720 -5.00 42.96 7.48
N TYR A 721 -4.71 41.98 6.63
CA TYR A 721 -5.62 41.51 5.60
C TYR A 721 -5.70 39.98 5.62
N VAL A 722 -6.88 39.42 5.31
CA VAL A 722 -7.05 37.96 5.23
C VAL A 722 -6.26 37.38 4.05
N ASP A 723 -5.58 36.25 4.27
CA ASP A 723 -4.99 35.43 3.22
C ASP A 723 -6.02 34.41 2.69
N ASP A 724 -6.71 34.74 1.59
CA ASP A 724 -7.75 33.89 0.98
C ASP A 724 -7.21 32.91 -0.09
N GLY A 725 -5.89 32.83 -0.23
CA GLY A 725 -5.22 31.90 -1.16
C GLY A 725 -5.31 32.31 -2.65
N GLN A 726 -5.60 33.58 -2.95
CA GLN A 726 -5.59 34.08 -4.33
C GLN A 726 -4.18 34.23 -4.93
N ALA A 727 -4.13 34.33 -6.26
CA ALA A 727 -2.91 34.32 -7.06
C ALA A 727 -1.96 35.47 -6.69
N VAL A 728 -0.76 35.11 -6.24
CA VAL A 728 0.40 36.01 -6.20
C VAL A 728 1.01 36.15 -7.60
N ASP A 729 1.61 37.30 -7.88
CA ASP A 729 2.33 37.55 -9.13
C ASP A 729 3.66 36.75 -9.20
N GLU A 730 4.41 36.89 -10.30
CA GLU A 730 5.71 36.22 -10.48
C GLU A 730 6.77 36.58 -9.42
N LYS A 731 6.52 37.63 -8.61
CA LYS A 731 7.38 38.08 -7.50
C LYS A 731 6.80 37.77 -6.12
N GLU A 732 5.81 36.89 -6.06
CA GLU A 732 5.11 36.49 -4.83
C GLU A 732 4.33 37.65 -4.15
N GLN A 733 4.03 38.73 -4.87
CA GLN A 733 3.22 39.83 -4.35
C GLN A 733 1.74 39.64 -4.64
N PRO A 734 0.84 40.06 -3.74
CA PRO A 734 -0.59 40.03 -4.00
C PRO A 734 -0.90 40.94 -5.21
N VAL A 735 -1.66 40.42 -6.17
CA VAL A 735 -2.08 41.20 -7.35
C VAL A 735 -2.89 42.41 -6.88
N ASN A 736 -2.62 43.59 -7.45
CA ASN A 736 -3.28 44.83 -7.06
C ASN A 736 -4.81 44.73 -7.20
N GLY A 737 -5.54 45.00 -6.12
CA GLY A 737 -7.02 45.04 -6.10
C GLY A 737 -7.74 43.79 -5.57
N THR A 738 -7.02 42.78 -5.06
CA THR A 738 -7.60 41.52 -4.56
C THR A 738 -7.58 41.32 -3.03
N LEU A 739 -7.07 42.27 -2.25
CA LEU A 739 -7.13 42.23 -0.77
C LEU A 739 -8.43 42.89 -0.29
N THR A 740 -9.48 42.10 -0.03
CA THR A 740 -10.84 42.65 0.12
C THR A 740 -11.36 42.84 1.54
N GLN A 741 -10.67 42.43 2.60
CA GLN A 741 -11.13 42.70 3.98
C GLN A 741 -10.00 43.03 4.95
N PRO A 742 -10.00 44.22 5.58
CA PRO A 742 -9.17 44.50 6.75
C PRO A 742 -9.69 43.72 7.95
N LEU A 743 -8.78 43.07 8.69
CA LEU A 743 -9.08 42.34 9.93
C LEU A 743 -9.07 43.27 11.15
N GLY A 744 -10.00 43.06 12.07
CA GLY A 744 -9.97 43.68 13.40
C GLY A 744 -8.90 43.07 14.29
N LEU A 745 -8.34 43.84 15.22
CA LEU A 745 -7.29 43.37 16.16
C LEU A 745 -7.74 42.18 17.04
N ASP A 746 -9.05 42.01 17.21
CA ASP A 746 -9.70 40.92 17.94
C ASP A 746 -9.79 39.60 17.15
N GLU A 747 -9.70 39.66 15.82
CA GLU A 747 -9.80 38.49 14.93
C GLU A 747 -8.43 37.88 14.60
N ILE A 748 -7.37 38.70 14.63
CA ILE A 748 -5.99 38.31 14.30
C ILE A 748 -5.45 37.13 15.13
N PRO A 749 -5.66 37.03 16.46
CA PRO A 749 -5.11 35.95 17.27
C PRO A 749 -5.55 34.53 16.86
N PHE A 750 -6.59 34.44 16.02
CA PHE A 750 -7.20 33.21 15.54
C PHE A 750 -7.04 33.01 14.03
N ALA A 751 -6.53 34.00 13.30
CA ALA A 751 -6.33 33.93 11.86
C ALA A 751 -5.05 33.11 11.56
N PRO A 752 -5.14 31.97 10.85
CA PRO A 752 -3.99 31.09 10.62
C PRO A 752 -2.91 31.72 9.71
N SER A 753 -3.30 32.62 8.83
CA SER A 753 -2.44 33.35 7.90
C SER A 753 -3.05 34.71 7.57
N VAL A 754 -2.24 35.75 7.50
CA VAL A 754 -2.63 37.13 7.18
C VAL A 754 -1.57 37.81 6.32
N TRP A 755 -1.96 38.88 5.64
CA TRP A 755 -1.05 39.79 4.93
C TRP A 755 -0.92 41.12 5.67
N THR A 756 0.28 41.70 5.66
CA THR A 756 0.56 42.99 6.28
C THR A 756 1.64 43.77 5.50
N THR A 757 1.93 44.97 5.98
CA THR A 757 2.86 45.91 5.40
C THR A 757 4.32 45.44 5.50
N GLN A 758 5.15 45.90 4.56
CA GLN A 758 6.60 45.76 4.63
C GLN A 758 7.16 46.42 5.92
N GLY A 759 6.54 47.49 6.39
CA GLY A 759 6.88 48.15 7.63
C GLY A 759 6.79 47.26 8.86
N TYR A 760 5.70 46.48 8.98
CA TYR A 760 5.58 45.47 10.04
C TYR A 760 6.73 44.46 9.98
N HIS A 761 7.05 43.94 8.79
CA HIS A 761 8.10 42.94 8.59
C HIS A 761 9.46 43.42 9.11
N ILE A 762 9.84 44.65 8.77
CA ILE A 762 11.10 45.25 9.23
C ILE A 762 11.09 45.40 10.76
N MET A 763 9.98 45.88 11.33
CA MET A 763 9.89 46.13 12.77
C MET A 763 9.79 44.85 13.60
N HIS A 764 9.15 43.80 13.10
CA HIS A 764 9.15 42.45 13.65
C HIS A 764 10.58 41.89 13.69
N CYS A 765 11.30 41.96 12.57
CA CYS A 765 12.68 41.51 12.47
C CYS A 765 13.62 42.22 13.48
N LEU A 766 13.51 43.54 13.60
CA LEU A 766 14.29 44.33 14.56
C LEU A 766 13.89 44.05 16.02
N TYR A 767 12.59 43.81 16.27
CA TYR A 767 12.09 43.42 17.59
C TYR A 767 12.68 42.08 18.04
N LEU A 768 12.63 41.05 17.20
CA LEU A 768 13.19 39.73 17.52
C LEU A 768 14.69 39.80 17.81
N LEU A 769 15.47 40.55 17.01
CA LEU A 769 16.90 40.77 17.26
C LEU A 769 17.14 41.43 18.63
N LYS A 770 16.31 42.41 19.00
CA LYS A 770 16.38 43.04 20.33
C LYS A 770 16.05 42.02 21.43
N MET A 771 15.04 41.18 21.25
CA MET A 771 14.65 40.19 22.27
C MET A 771 15.75 39.16 22.51
N VAL A 772 16.46 38.71 21.46
CA VAL A 772 17.65 37.87 21.63
C VAL A 772 18.73 38.58 22.45
N HIS A 773 18.98 39.86 22.17
CA HIS A 773 19.97 40.64 22.91
C HIS A 773 19.59 40.81 24.39
N VAL A 774 18.33 41.11 24.68
CA VAL A 774 17.81 41.24 26.05
C VAL A 774 17.93 39.90 26.79
N ALA A 775 17.49 38.80 26.16
CA ALA A 775 17.60 37.46 26.73
C ALA A 775 19.06 37.07 27.02
N ALA A 776 19.99 37.42 26.12
CA ALA A 776 21.42 37.16 26.32
C ALA A 776 22.01 37.96 27.49
N LEU A 777 21.57 39.21 27.70
CA LEU A 777 22.03 40.02 28.84
C LEU A 777 21.53 39.48 30.18
N ASN A 778 20.30 38.97 30.21
CA ASN A 778 19.65 38.53 31.45
C ASN A 778 19.77 37.02 31.71
N SER A 779 20.28 36.25 30.75
CA SER A 779 20.23 34.77 30.76
C SER A 779 18.80 34.22 30.82
N ASP A 780 17.84 34.94 30.23
CA ASP A 780 16.44 34.56 30.21
C ASP A 780 16.13 33.63 29.01
N PRO A 781 15.09 32.78 29.10
CA PRO A 781 14.56 32.09 27.94
C PRO A 781 14.01 33.07 26.90
N VAL A 782 14.13 32.72 25.62
CA VAL A 782 13.64 33.51 24.48
C VAL A 782 12.79 32.65 23.56
N SER A 783 12.01 33.27 22.68
CA SER A 783 11.26 32.54 21.66
C SER A 783 12.18 31.74 20.73
N ASN A 784 11.78 30.51 20.42
CA ASN A 784 12.47 29.64 19.46
C ASN A 784 12.55 30.24 18.05
N GLU A 785 11.59 31.11 17.71
CA GLU A 785 11.59 31.90 16.48
C GLU A 785 12.81 32.83 16.40
N ALA A 786 13.12 33.56 17.49
CA ALA A 786 14.15 34.59 17.49
C ALA A 786 15.58 34.02 17.40
N VAL A 787 15.78 32.76 17.79
CA VAL A 787 17.09 32.08 17.79
C VAL A 787 17.29 31.12 16.62
N ASN A 788 16.34 31.08 15.70
CA ASN A 788 16.44 30.28 14.49
C ASN A 788 17.38 30.98 13.49
N LEU A 789 18.54 30.38 13.20
CA LEU A 789 19.50 30.98 12.25
C LEU A 789 18.91 31.20 10.85
N GLY A 790 17.98 30.35 10.39
CA GLY A 790 17.30 30.57 9.11
C GLY A 790 16.43 31.84 9.13
N HIS A 791 15.79 32.14 10.26
CA HIS A 791 15.08 33.39 10.46
C HIS A 791 16.08 34.56 10.55
N THR A 792 17.19 34.41 11.27
CA THR A 792 18.24 35.44 11.33
C THR A 792 18.83 35.77 9.95
N ASP A 793 19.13 34.77 9.13
CA ASP A 793 19.64 34.98 7.77
C ASP A 793 18.63 35.70 6.87
N HIS A 794 17.34 35.34 6.98
CA HIS A 794 16.24 36.04 6.30
C HIS A 794 16.14 37.50 6.76
N CYS A 795 16.18 37.74 8.06
CA CYS A 795 16.16 39.06 8.68
C CYS A 795 17.34 39.93 8.20
N VAL A 796 18.56 39.39 8.22
CA VAL A 796 19.77 40.07 7.75
C VAL A 796 19.70 40.35 6.24
N GLY A 797 19.21 39.40 5.45
CA GLY A 797 19.00 39.57 4.02
C GLY A 797 17.97 40.66 3.69
N LEU A 798 16.88 40.72 4.46
CA LEU A 798 15.84 41.74 4.33
C LEU A 798 16.37 43.14 4.67
N ILE A 799 17.03 43.28 5.83
CA ILE A 799 17.59 44.56 6.30
C ILE A 799 18.74 45.03 5.38
N GLY A 800 19.52 44.08 4.86
CA GLY A 800 20.63 44.34 3.95
C GLY A 800 20.23 44.54 2.49
N ASN A 801 18.96 44.34 2.13
CA ASN A 801 18.50 44.50 0.75
C ASN A 801 18.47 45.99 0.36
N THR A 802 19.12 46.32 -0.76
CA THR A 802 19.16 47.70 -1.30
C THR A 802 17.97 48.04 -2.19
N ASP A 803 17.14 47.05 -2.54
CA ASP A 803 15.93 47.27 -3.32
C ASP A 803 14.88 48.00 -2.47
N LEU A 804 14.46 49.19 -2.93
CA LEU A 804 13.50 50.04 -2.25
C LEU A 804 12.08 49.48 -2.41
N ILE A 805 11.63 48.68 -1.44
CA ILE A 805 10.21 48.35 -1.25
C ILE A 805 9.59 49.45 -0.38
N GLU A 806 8.45 50.01 -0.80
CA GLU A 806 7.75 51.03 -0.03
C GLU A 806 7.32 50.47 1.34
N TYR A 807 7.51 51.25 2.40
CA TYR A 807 7.24 50.83 3.78
C TYR A 807 5.78 50.42 3.99
N ASP A 808 4.85 51.11 3.34
CA ASP A 808 3.42 50.86 3.47
C ASP A 808 2.89 49.79 2.49
N ALA A 809 3.76 49.20 1.64
CA ALA A 809 3.35 48.19 0.68
C ALA A 809 2.95 46.88 1.38
N ILE A 810 1.83 46.28 0.99
CA ILE A 810 1.34 45.01 1.54
C ILE A 810 2.03 43.86 0.82
N THR A 811 3.15 43.39 1.38
CA THR A 811 4.00 42.39 0.73
C THR A 811 4.36 41.23 1.65
N THR A 812 3.95 41.28 2.92
CA THR A 812 4.44 40.35 3.93
C THR A 812 3.33 39.41 4.36
N PRO A 813 3.40 38.12 4.03
CA PRO A 813 2.55 37.10 4.61
C PRO A 813 3.07 36.72 6.00
N VAL A 814 2.19 36.65 6.99
CA VAL A 814 2.49 36.29 8.38
C VAL A 814 1.58 35.14 8.80
N ARG A 815 2.15 34.13 9.46
CA ARG A 815 1.42 32.95 9.92
C ARG A 815 1.39 32.89 11.43
N LEU A 816 0.24 32.49 11.97
CA LEU A 816 0.05 32.36 13.41
C LEU A 816 1.04 31.35 14.01
N LEU A 817 1.81 31.78 15.00
CA LEU A 817 2.79 30.93 15.69
C LEU A 817 2.33 30.49 17.08
N PHE A 818 2.70 29.27 17.46
CA PHE A 818 2.63 28.77 18.83
C PHE A 818 4.05 28.61 19.35
N VAL A 819 4.50 29.62 20.09
CA VAL A 819 5.91 29.82 20.42
C VAL A 819 6.37 28.83 21.49
N GLN A 820 7.62 28.40 21.37
CA GLN A 820 8.32 27.67 22.42
C GLN A 820 9.39 28.55 23.05
N CYS A 821 9.46 28.57 24.38
CA CYS A 821 10.52 29.23 25.11
C CYS A 821 11.74 28.31 25.20
N VAL A 822 12.88 28.79 24.75
CA VAL A 822 14.15 28.06 24.75
C VAL A 822 15.23 28.86 25.46
N THR A 823 16.19 28.19 26.10
CA THR A 823 17.34 28.88 26.71
C THR A 823 18.37 29.27 25.64
N LEU A 824 19.14 30.32 25.87
CA LEU A 824 20.35 30.58 25.09
C LEU A 824 21.49 29.71 25.66
N GLN A 825 22.29 29.08 24.80
CA GLN A 825 23.47 28.29 25.22
C GLN A 825 24.69 29.18 25.44
#